data_AF-A0A2D6APT1-F1
#
_entry.id   AF-A0A2D6APT1-F1
#
_cell.length_a   1.000
_cell.length_b   1.000
_cell.length_c   1.000
_cell.angle_alpha   90.00
_cell.angle_beta   90.00
_cell.angle_gamma   90.00
#
_symmetry.space_group_name_H-M   'P 1'
#
loop_
_entity.id
_entity.type
_entity.pdbx_description
1 polymer ?
#
loop_
_entity_poly.entity_id
_entity_poly.type
_entity_poly.pdbx_seq_one_letter_code
_entity_poly.pdbx_strand_id
1 'polypeptide(L)'
;MLGSGIHLHFIIPHFLGQHIPQSLKLDVSGQLPAAPNRWLVTKKNQDGNIKDQWVIESDFIHSEDAVPNLPTCIIPFTNGKPFRYMGRQTQLSNSRTGGDTFKSLSGNPLTITGYGDINFSSFYPNCLSVFGFHDPNGTIDNGTYSILGWNNDSTDDLLSQSIVSLIQSDSTIDINTQLKNLYKLSLENDDQVDWKSALRTLFYGEIVMDAARSIPDTSKLKVSIGNTGTEALSALLADQLDPDDQSKNLIEEQLESMLMFSKLDHLHTDTGPKFLEARHEKGFSALHSGHLWRIVPKLSKMNPDTGDNGLPPLSPQLASLLHNLNIAQANYDNAQNLVETLKEQLYQDWYKYMLAAYPPLEGREQYPDPDQIRFFIEKVSFSELETLINSTGSLTYSDATSQFQPNPSSENEQDLAHQLLTAWNTVASEIGKENDALKLSQIPGPRFWKANAPSIMISGLPGRSETHTRLHQDYLTLKLITDSDQSVDEVSLSSNDSNKILAQLTGFNTFKLSDQEWKPFILDWEIDLTNCKLKEGGEDFSNTSLQNDFDIDQYGPDFLTNKYKSGKLSIFSGSAIMGSGAQPALLNQLKSFLFTTLKKAGIILNPDDFNGLLDSTDWNSFFTTLKNKEDDKTDKDFISLISLTDLTENPIRTAWEAYKTALQTNVISQTLNGFNEAFLMRRKTAQLPISEPLGFESEQSFSQKVQKLVGTDRSSSPIVAFDFNPIRSGLFKLNRLRLYDNFGEPFDLTMDEKQTTSEPLTDRYFSKFLRPRLAQPTRLNFRWLSAIPLTSAEDQYEDHINANETNDHPLTSPICGWLLPNYIDNTIGVYAKDGSAVGYVDENANWKLPPWSTKVPDLQNDITNDYFQKVVSWIISSYKSSLGEVKIASFLTTLQTSLNHIAPADAHLYDSKAILMGRPIAVTRARLSLQLKGTPAIDQGWSALLTDMKASDAQVNMKHSNRTKRNWTAVKIPVRLGEHHQLNDGLIGYWLGDEQSILSPQFITPETSSEEVSDESIQAYAGENFQSQWMSLEDKPLNITMLVDPRGAIHASTGILPTKAITITPSHYLEAFKKMSIWFHISPLLQPYDQDGQKIITDLPEVPDYQWKWWDANNGNLPLKKEEHQNIHTASYLIDGWLSLEPKETKN
;
A
#
# COMPACT_ATOMS: atom_id res chain seq x y z
N MET A 1 4.25 36.85 -12.86
CA MET A 1 2.86 37.35 -13.00
C MET A 1 2.58 37.56 -14.48
N LEU A 2 1.36 37.27 -14.93
CA LEU A 2 0.94 37.55 -16.31
C LEU A 2 0.93 39.06 -16.58
N GLY A 3 1.20 39.46 -17.83
CA GLY A 3 1.09 40.85 -18.24
C GLY A 3 -0.36 41.32 -18.28
N SER A 4 -0.60 42.62 -18.37
CA SER A 4 -1.95 43.14 -18.62
C SER A 4 -2.43 42.76 -20.03
N GLY A 5 -3.74 42.56 -20.21
CA GLY A 5 -4.37 42.29 -21.50
C GLY A 5 -5.22 41.01 -21.49
N ILE A 6 -5.49 40.46 -22.68
CA ILE A 6 -6.22 39.20 -22.85
C ILE A 6 -5.24 38.06 -23.07
N HIS A 7 -5.36 37.03 -22.24
CA HIS A 7 -4.62 35.78 -22.36
C HIS A 7 -5.58 34.66 -22.80
N LEU A 8 -5.23 33.95 -23.86
CA LEU A 8 -5.97 32.78 -24.32
C LEU A 8 -5.11 31.54 -24.11
N HIS A 9 -5.68 30.50 -23.50
CA HIS A 9 -5.05 29.20 -23.32
C HIS A 9 -5.76 28.18 -24.21
N PHE A 10 -5.01 27.50 -25.08
CA PHE A 10 -5.56 26.55 -26.03
C PHE A 10 -5.66 25.17 -25.39
N ILE A 11 -6.88 24.71 -25.12
CA ILE A 11 -7.12 23.36 -24.60
C ILE A 11 -7.04 22.38 -25.76
N ILE A 12 -6.01 21.53 -25.73
CA ILE A 12 -5.75 20.55 -26.78
C ILE A 12 -6.70 19.34 -26.60
N PRO A 13 -7.27 18.77 -27.68
CA PRO A 13 -8.11 17.56 -27.63
C PRO A 13 -7.48 16.39 -26.87
N HIS A 14 -8.29 15.70 -26.06
CA HIS A 14 -7.83 14.63 -25.16
C HIS A 14 -7.12 13.47 -25.88
N PHE A 15 -7.55 13.10 -27.09
CA PHE A 15 -6.94 12.00 -27.85
C PHE A 15 -5.46 12.26 -28.20
N LEU A 16 -5.03 13.52 -28.27
CA LEU A 16 -3.62 13.89 -28.48
C LEU A 16 -2.76 13.70 -27.22
N GLY A 17 -3.38 13.45 -26.07
CA GLY A 17 -2.71 13.08 -24.83
C GLY A 17 -2.65 11.58 -24.55
N GLN A 18 -3.10 10.76 -25.50
CA GLN A 18 -3.08 9.29 -25.37
C GLN A 18 -1.99 8.70 -26.28
N HIS A 19 -1.37 7.60 -25.85
CA HIS A 19 -0.42 6.88 -26.70
C HIS A 19 -1.12 6.30 -27.92
N ILE A 20 -0.48 6.43 -29.08
CA ILE A 20 -1.01 5.93 -30.36
C ILE A 20 -1.20 4.40 -30.25
N PRO A 21 -2.41 3.86 -30.51
CA PRO A 21 -2.68 2.43 -30.40
C PRO A 21 -1.74 1.57 -31.26
N GLN A 22 -1.12 0.56 -30.67
CA GLN A 22 -0.24 -0.37 -31.39
C GLN A 22 -0.95 -1.12 -32.54
N SER A 23 -2.28 -1.23 -32.48
CA SER A 23 -3.10 -1.83 -33.54
C SER A 23 -2.99 -1.13 -34.89
N LEU A 24 -2.62 0.16 -34.93
CA LEU A 24 -2.49 0.95 -36.16
C LEU A 24 -1.18 0.70 -36.92
N LYS A 25 -0.19 0.05 -36.28
CA LYS A 25 1.12 -0.30 -36.87
C LYS A 25 1.86 0.88 -37.55
N LEU A 26 1.64 2.10 -37.06
CA LEU A 26 2.40 3.27 -37.47
C LEU A 26 3.80 3.24 -36.84
N ASP A 27 4.81 3.84 -37.49
CA ASP A 27 6.18 3.92 -36.95
C ASP A 27 6.24 4.60 -35.57
N VAL A 28 5.26 5.48 -35.28
CA VAL A 28 5.10 6.21 -34.01
C VAL A 28 4.19 5.51 -33.00
N SER A 29 3.76 4.27 -33.26
CA SER A 29 2.86 3.53 -32.37
C SER A 29 3.47 3.36 -30.98
N GLY A 30 2.67 3.58 -29.93
CA GLY A 30 3.15 3.57 -28.55
C GLY A 30 3.84 4.86 -28.09
N GLN A 31 3.98 5.88 -28.95
CA GLN A 31 4.42 7.22 -28.56
C GLN A 31 3.22 8.19 -28.42
N LEU A 32 3.45 9.36 -27.82
CA LEU A 32 2.49 10.45 -27.84
C LEU A 32 2.47 11.11 -29.24
N PRO A 33 1.29 11.46 -29.78
CA PRO A 33 1.20 12.11 -31.07
C PRO A 33 1.68 13.56 -31.04
N ALA A 34 2.03 14.08 -32.21
CA ALA A 34 2.37 15.49 -32.38
C ALA A 34 1.16 16.38 -32.06
N ALA A 35 1.38 17.44 -31.29
CA ALA A 35 0.39 18.49 -31.05
C ALA A 35 0.43 19.52 -32.21
N PRO A 36 -0.64 20.31 -32.42
CA PRO A 36 -0.65 21.34 -33.45
C PRO A 36 0.42 22.39 -33.13
N ASN A 37 1.28 22.69 -34.11
CA ASN A 37 2.43 23.59 -33.94
C ASN A 37 2.26 24.93 -34.64
N ARG A 38 1.15 25.15 -35.35
CA ARG A 38 0.79 26.43 -35.97
C ARG A 38 -0.62 26.83 -35.55
N TRP A 39 -0.78 28.10 -35.21
CA TRP A 39 -2.09 28.67 -34.85
C TRP A 39 -2.29 30.03 -35.51
N LEU A 40 -3.49 30.25 -36.04
CA LEU A 40 -3.98 31.53 -36.52
C LEU A 40 -5.00 32.05 -35.50
N VAL A 41 -4.71 33.20 -34.91
CA VAL A 41 -5.63 33.91 -34.00
C VAL A 41 -6.18 35.13 -34.72
N THR A 42 -7.50 35.23 -34.83
CA THR A 42 -8.19 36.34 -35.48
C THR A 42 -9.09 37.04 -34.49
N LYS A 43 -8.88 38.35 -34.27
CA LYS A 43 -9.74 39.20 -33.45
C LYS A 43 -10.76 39.89 -34.33
N LYS A 44 -12.04 39.74 -34.00
CA LYS A 44 -13.18 40.37 -34.65
C LYS A 44 -13.85 41.35 -33.69
N ASN A 45 -14.33 42.48 -34.19
CA ASN A 45 -15.18 43.39 -33.41
C ASN A 45 -16.60 42.81 -33.26
N GLN A 46 -17.46 43.46 -32.47
CA GLN A 46 -18.87 43.08 -32.29
C GLN A 46 -19.65 42.95 -33.61
N ASP A 47 -19.30 43.76 -34.62
CA ASP A 47 -19.90 43.71 -35.97
C ASP A 47 -19.38 42.54 -36.84
N GLY A 48 -18.49 41.69 -36.32
CA GLY A 48 -17.88 40.56 -37.04
C GLY A 48 -16.70 40.92 -37.94
N ASN A 49 -16.34 42.20 -38.05
CA ASN A 49 -15.21 42.67 -38.85
C ASN A 49 -13.87 42.32 -38.20
N ILE A 50 -12.93 41.81 -39.00
CA ILE A 50 -11.57 41.47 -38.56
C ILE A 50 -10.81 42.76 -38.22
N LYS A 51 -10.27 42.80 -37.01
CA LYS A 51 -9.44 43.90 -36.51
C LYS A 51 -7.95 43.59 -36.68
N ASP A 52 -7.53 42.42 -36.20
CA ASP A 52 -6.14 42.00 -36.14
C ASP A 52 -6.02 40.47 -36.30
N GLN A 53 -4.89 40.02 -36.85
CA GLN A 53 -4.55 38.61 -37.03
C GLN A 53 -3.11 38.31 -36.63
N TRP A 54 -2.90 37.18 -35.97
CA TRP A 54 -1.59 36.71 -35.50
C TRP A 54 -1.35 35.26 -35.86
N VAL A 55 -0.08 34.93 -36.08
CA VAL A 55 0.40 33.55 -36.22
C VAL A 55 1.26 33.20 -35.01
N ILE A 56 1.00 32.02 -34.45
CA ILE A 56 1.77 31.43 -33.36
C ILE A 56 2.49 30.19 -33.89
N GLU A 57 3.80 30.17 -33.71
CA GLU A 57 4.67 29.06 -34.05
C GLU A 57 5.13 28.39 -32.76
N SER A 58 4.41 27.34 -32.36
CA SER A 58 4.57 26.71 -31.05
C SER A 58 5.92 26.01 -30.88
N ASP A 59 6.46 25.46 -31.97
CA ASP A 59 7.72 24.71 -31.99
C ASP A 59 8.93 25.57 -32.39
N PHE A 60 8.78 26.87 -32.61
CA PHE A 60 9.89 27.75 -32.99
C PHE A 60 10.86 27.93 -31.81
N ILE A 61 12.15 27.72 -32.06
CA ILE A 61 13.20 27.91 -31.06
C ILE A 61 14.01 29.17 -31.40
N HIS A 62 14.10 30.08 -30.43
CA HIS A 62 14.89 31.30 -30.56
C HIS A 62 16.39 30.98 -30.50
N SER A 63 17.20 31.80 -31.19
CA SER A 63 18.65 31.68 -31.14
C SER A 63 19.21 31.89 -29.72
N GLU A 64 20.44 31.43 -29.48
CA GLU A 64 21.06 31.43 -28.14
C GLU A 64 21.11 32.81 -27.45
N ASP A 65 21.39 33.85 -28.24
CA ASP A 65 21.51 35.23 -27.79
C ASP A 65 20.18 36.00 -27.80
N ALA A 66 19.12 35.43 -28.39
CA ALA A 66 17.84 36.09 -28.46
C ALA A 66 17.15 36.13 -27.09
N VAL A 67 16.68 37.31 -26.71
CA VAL A 67 15.75 37.50 -25.59
C VAL A 67 14.41 37.91 -26.21
N PRO A 68 13.39 37.03 -26.17
CA PRO A 68 12.08 37.34 -26.71
C PRO A 68 11.47 38.58 -26.04
N ASN A 69 10.87 39.46 -26.84
CA ASN A 69 10.17 40.65 -26.34
C ASN A 69 8.85 40.31 -25.63
N LEU A 70 8.28 39.14 -25.93
CA LEU A 70 7.07 38.62 -25.29
C LEU A 70 7.45 37.43 -24.39
N PRO A 71 6.75 37.24 -23.26
CA PRO A 71 6.93 36.06 -22.42
C PRO A 71 6.70 34.79 -23.24
N THR A 72 7.65 33.86 -23.20
CA THR A 72 7.57 32.60 -23.93
C THR A 72 8.18 31.46 -23.10
N CYS A 73 7.98 30.22 -23.52
CA CYS A 73 8.44 29.05 -22.77
C CYS A 73 9.97 28.98 -22.71
N ILE A 74 10.52 28.62 -21.54
CA ILE A 74 11.94 28.29 -21.38
C ILE A 74 12.08 26.77 -21.41
N ILE A 75 12.93 26.25 -22.29
CA ILE A 75 13.21 24.81 -22.41
C ILE A 75 14.67 24.53 -22.04
N PRO A 76 14.96 23.40 -21.38
CA PRO A 76 16.34 22.99 -21.10
C PRO A 76 17.08 22.68 -22.41
N PHE A 77 18.37 23.04 -22.48
CA PHE A 77 19.22 22.76 -23.65
C PHE A 77 20.64 22.42 -23.21
N THR A 78 21.29 21.46 -23.87
CA THR A 78 22.57 20.89 -23.39
C THR A 78 23.82 21.45 -24.07
N ASN A 79 23.68 22.13 -25.21
CA ASN A 79 24.82 22.66 -25.96
C ASN A 79 24.93 24.19 -25.80
N GLY A 80 25.94 24.66 -25.08
CA GLY A 80 26.14 26.08 -24.78
C GLY A 80 25.30 26.55 -23.59
N LYS A 81 24.55 27.63 -23.74
CA LYS A 81 23.64 28.16 -22.72
C LYS A 81 22.60 27.09 -22.33
N PRO A 82 22.39 26.81 -21.03
CA PRO A 82 21.65 25.63 -20.54
C PRO A 82 20.14 25.68 -20.77
N PHE A 83 19.68 26.67 -21.54
CA PHE A 83 18.28 26.87 -21.88
C PHE A 83 18.13 27.57 -23.23
N ARG A 84 16.96 27.40 -23.84
CA ARG A 84 16.48 28.14 -25.02
C ARG A 84 15.05 28.63 -24.77
N TYR A 85 14.60 29.55 -25.60
CA TYR A 85 13.21 30.01 -25.60
C TYR A 85 12.44 29.32 -26.73
N MET A 86 11.25 28.80 -26.43
CA MET A 86 10.37 28.10 -27.37
C MET A 86 9.03 28.81 -27.47
N GLY A 87 8.56 29.01 -28.70
CA GLY A 87 7.30 29.69 -29.01
C GLY A 87 7.53 31.09 -29.56
N ARG A 88 6.83 31.43 -30.64
CA ARG A 88 6.89 32.75 -31.28
C ARG A 88 5.50 33.22 -31.69
N GLN A 89 5.14 34.44 -31.28
CA GLN A 89 3.92 35.14 -31.69
C GLN A 89 4.30 36.31 -32.61
N THR A 90 3.68 36.37 -33.80
CA THR A 90 3.90 37.45 -34.76
C THR A 90 2.58 37.91 -35.39
N GLN A 91 2.45 39.19 -35.72
CA GLN A 91 1.31 39.64 -36.55
C GLN A 91 1.40 39.02 -37.94
N LEU A 92 0.25 38.66 -38.51
CA LEU A 92 0.18 38.02 -39.82
C LEU A 92 0.82 38.87 -40.93
N SER A 93 0.73 40.20 -40.81
CA SER A 93 1.32 41.19 -41.72
C SER A 93 2.85 41.31 -41.65
N ASN A 94 3.48 40.84 -40.58
CA ASN A 94 4.92 40.98 -40.38
C ASN A 94 5.70 39.85 -41.06
N SER A 95 6.85 40.18 -41.64
CA SER A 95 7.78 39.16 -42.17
C SER A 95 8.36 38.32 -41.03
N ARG A 96 8.36 36.99 -41.21
CA ARG A 96 8.90 36.02 -40.26
C ARG A 96 10.25 35.50 -40.77
N THR A 97 11.27 35.54 -39.93
CA THR A 97 12.58 34.96 -40.24
C THR A 97 12.58 33.45 -39.97
N GLY A 98 13.35 32.69 -40.75
CA GLY A 98 13.59 31.27 -40.46
C GLY A 98 14.37 31.09 -39.15
N GLY A 99 14.20 29.93 -38.51
CA GLY A 99 14.92 29.54 -37.30
C GLY A 99 14.76 28.05 -37.03
N ASP A 100 15.38 27.58 -35.95
CA ASP A 100 15.31 26.19 -35.53
C ASP A 100 13.91 25.83 -35.03
N THR A 101 13.53 24.57 -35.17
CA THR A 101 12.28 24.03 -34.60
C THR A 101 12.59 23.02 -33.51
N PHE A 102 11.62 22.77 -32.64
CA PHE A 102 11.74 21.74 -31.62
C PHE A 102 12.06 20.37 -32.23
N LYS A 103 11.45 20.05 -33.38
CA LYS A 103 11.71 18.82 -34.14
C LYS A 103 13.14 18.75 -34.68
N SER A 104 13.70 19.86 -35.18
CA SER A 104 15.08 19.89 -35.68
C SER A 104 16.12 19.73 -34.58
N LEU A 105 15.81 20.17 -33.35
CA LEU A 105 16.73 20.12 -32.22
C LEU A 105 16.61 18.82 -31.39
N SER A 106 15.39 18.33 -31.16
CA SER A 106 15.14 17.17 -30.31
C SER A 106 15.05 15.84 -31.07
N GLY A 107 14.88 15.90 -32.40
CA GLY A 107 14.60 14.74 -33.23
C GLY A 107 13.15 14.24 -33.18
N ASN A 108 12.29 14.83 -32.33
CA ASN A 108 10.89 14.44 -32.16
C ASN A 108 9.95 15.65 -32.32
N PRO A 109 8.72 15.47 -32.83
CA PRO A 109 7.75 16.56 -32.92
C PRO A 109 7.34 17.07 -31.53
N LEU A 110 6.84 18.31 -31.47
CA LEU A 110 6.29 18.87 -30.24
C LEU A 110 5.02 18.11 -29.84
N THR A 111 4.96 17.61 -28.61
CA THR A 111 3.78 16.91 -28.06
C THR A 111 3.12 17.75 -26.99
N ILE A 112 1.98 17.28 -26.45
CA ILE A 112 1.28 17.95 -25.34
C ILE A 112 2.12 18.07 -24.06
N THR A 113 3.20 17.29 -23.92
CA THR A 113 4.11 17.34 -22.77
C THR A 113 5.29 18.31 -22.98
N GLY A 114 5.35 18.99 -24.12
CA GLY A 114 6.40 19.96 -24.43
C GLY A 114 7.79 19.34 -24.34
N TYR A 115 8.61 19.85 -23.42
CA TYR A 115 9.96 19.38 -23.13
C TYR A 115 10.03 18.22 -22.11
N GLY A 116 8.89 17.60 -21.78
CA GLY A 116 8.78 16.47 -20.86
C GLY A 116 8.01 16.76 -19.56
N ASP A 117 7.37 17.92 -19.44
CA ASP A 117 6.45 18.21 -18.33
C ASP A 117 5.03 17.74 -18.69
N ILE A 118 4.49 16.82 -17.90
CA ILE A 118 3.13 16.29 -18.11
C ILE A 118 2.04 17.36 -18.01
N ASN A 119 2.30 18.46 -17.31
CA ASN A 119 1.37 19.57 -17.14
C ASN A 119 1.54 20.67 -18.17
N PHE A 120 2.47 20.51 -19.12
CA PHE A 120 2.88 21.56 -20.05
C PHE A 120 1.70 22.21 -20.78
N SER A 121 0.81 21.41 -21.39
CA SER A 121 -0.37 21.91 -22.10
C SER A 121 -1.53 22.32 -21.19
N SER A 122 -1.54 21.87 -19.92
CA SER A 122 -2.66 22.05 -18.99
C SER A 122 -2.50 23.28 -18.09
N PHE A 123 -1.28 23.77 -17.91
CA PHE A 123 -0.96 24.95 -17.12
C PHE A 123 -0.45 26.08 -18.03
N TYR A 124 -1.24 27.13 -18.20
CA TYR A 124 -0.94 28.23 -19.13
C TYR A 124 0.44 28.86 -18.93
N PRO A 125 0.92 29.11 -17.70
CA PRO A 125 2.27 29.63 -17.48
C PRO A 125 3.40 28.76 -18.04
N ASN A 126 3.18 27.45 -18.24
CA ASN A 126 4.20 26.55 -18.80
C ASN A 126 4.26 26.62 -20.33
N CYS A 127 3.18 27.03 -21.01
CA CYS A 127 3.07 26.99 -22.47
C CYS A 127 2.74 28.35 -23.10
N LEU A 128 3.17 29.45 -22.45
CA LEU A 128 3.08 30.81 -22.97
C LEU A 128 3.65 30.89 -24.39
N SER A 129 2.87 31.43 -25.33
CA SER A 129 3.22 31.54 -26.75
C SER A 129 3.55 30.21 -27.46
N VAL A 130 3.15 29.08 -26.86
CA VAL A 130 3.21 27.73 -27.45
C VAL A 130 1.80 27.20 -27.66
N PHE A 131 1.06 26.96 -26.57
CA PHE A 131 -0.37 26.62 -26.59
C PHE A 131 -1.19 27.78 -26.00
N GLY A 132 -0.77 29.00 -26.31
CA GLY A 132 -1.34 30.19 -25.71
C GLY A 132 -1.04 31.45 -26.49
N PHE A 133 -1.88 32.47 -26.28
CA PHE A 133 -1.80 33.77 -26.94
C PHE A 133 -1.93 34.90 -25.92
N HIS A 134 -1.25 36.02 -26.15
CA HIS A 134 -1.36 37.23 -25.34
C HIS A 134 -1.59 38.45 -26.23
N ASP A 135 -2.73 39.13 -26.05
CA ASP A 135 -3.03 40.45 -26.62
C ASP A 135 -2.91 41.51 -25.51
N PRO A 136 -1.79 42.26 -25.45
CA PRO A 136 -1.57 43.26 -24.41
C PRO A 136 -2.56 44.43 -24.47
N ASN A 137 -3.20 44.65 -25.62
CA ASN A 137 -4.20 45.70 -25.84
C ASN A 137 -5.64 45.13 -25.89
N GLY A 138 -5.83 43.88 -25.47
CA GLY A 138 -7.13 43.23 -25.41
C GLY A 138 -8.01 43.80 -24.31
N THR A 139 -9.30 43.94 -24.59
CA THR A 139 -10.33 44.43 -23.66
C THR A 139 -11.61 43.63 -23.82
N ILE A 140 -12.46 43.59 -22.80
CA ILE A 140 -13.81 43.00 -22.88
C ILE A 140 -14.71 43.98 -23.64
N ASP A 141 -14.96 43.73 -24.92
CA ASP A 141 -15.63 44.65 -25.85
C ASP A 141 -16.76 43.99 -26.67
N ASN A 142 -17.26 42.83 -26.26
CA ASN A 142 -18.15 41.95 -27.04
C ASN A 142 -17.58 41.49 -28.40
N GLY A 143 -16.28 41.70 -28.65
CA GLY A 143 -15.58 41.13 -29.79
C GLY A 143 -15.34 39.63 -29.64
N THR A 144 -14.91 38.99 -30.72
CA THR A 144 -14.68 37.54 -30.78
C THR A 144 -13.24 37.25 -31.15
N TYR A 145 -12.60 36.31 -30.45
CA TYR A 145 -11.33 35.71 -30.89
C TYR A 145 -11.62 34.34 -31.49
N SER A 146 -11.25 34.16 -32.76
CA SER A 146 -11.29 32.87 -33.45
C SER A 146 -9.88 32.27 -33.48
N ILE A 147 -9.75 31.00 -33.11
CA ILE A 147 -8.49 30.27 -33.05
C ILE A 147 -8.57 29.11 -34.04
N LEU A 148 -7.58 28.98 -34.92
CA LEU A 148 -7.45 27.88 -35.88
C LEU A 148 -6.05 27.27 -35.76
N GLY A 149 -5.95 25.99 -35.40
CA GLY A 149 -4.68 25.26 -35.25
C GLY A 149 -4.50 24.15 -36.28
N TRP A 150 -3.26 23.86 -36.67
CA TRP A 150 -2.90 22.76 -37.56
C TRP A 150 -1.43 22.31 -37.36
N ASN A 151 -1.08 21.17 -37.93
CA ASN A 151 0.31 20.71 -38.05
C ASN A 151 0.92 21.25 -39.36
N ASN A 152 2.04 21.96 -39.25
CA ASN A 152 2.74 22.52 -40.41
C ASN A 152 3.17 21.41 -41.40
N ASP A 153 3.78 20.37 -40.84
CA ASP A 153 4.15 19.14 -41.56
C ASP A 153 2.95 18.18 -41.57
N SER A 154 2.46 17.83 -42.75
CA SER A 154 1.32 16.91 -42.89
C SER A 154 1.65 15.49 -42.42
N THR A 155 2.93 15.12 -42.33
CA THR A 155 3.35 13.82 -41.80
C THR A 155 3.21 13.71 -40.29
N ASP A 156 2.95 14.82 -39.59
CA ASP A 156 2.71 14.84 -38.14
C ASP A 156 1.21 14.73 -37.77
N ASP A 157 0.30 14.73 -38.76
CA ASP A 157 -1.15 14.64 -38.53
C ASP A 157 -1.60 13.21 -38.21
N LEU A 158 -1.94 12.96 -36.93
CA LEU A 158 -2.33 11.63 -36.44
C LEU A 158 -3.59 11.08 -37.12
N LEU A 159 -4.63 11.91 -37.30
CA LEU A 159 -5.90 11.42 -37.84
C LEU A 159 -5.76 11.10 -39.31
N SER A 160 -5.03 11.92 -40.06
CA SER A 160 -4.70 11.66 -41.46
C SER A 160 -3.95 10.33 -41.61
N GLN A 161 -2.90 10.10 -40.81
CA GLN A 161 -2.16 8.83 -40.80
C GLN A 161 -3.04 7.62 -40.41
N SER A 162 -3.87 7.78 -39.38
CA SER A 162 -4.77 6.72 -38.90
C SER A 162 -5.78 6.33 -39.98
N ILE A 163 -6.38 7.31 -40.67
CA ILE A 163 -7.34 7.08 -41.74
C ILE A 163 -6.67 6.39 -42.93
N VAL A 164 -5.49 6.87 -43.36
CA VAL A 164 -4.73 6.23 -44.45
C VAL A 164 -4.39 4.78 -44.11
N SER A 165 -3.93 4.50 -42.89
CA SER A 165 -3.63 3.14 -42.42
C SER A 165 -4.88 2.24 -42.39
N LEU A 166 -6.01 2.76 -41.89
CA LEU A 166 -7.28 2.02 -41.85
C LEU A 166 -7.78 1.68 -43.26
N ILE A 167 -7.76 2.64 -44.20
CA ILE A 167 -8.16 2.41 -45.60
C ILE A 167 -7.23 1.43 -46.31
N GLN A 168 -5.93 1.49 -46.04
CA GLN A 168 -4.96 0.53 -46.57
C GLN A 168 -5.19 -0.89 -46.02
N SER A 169 -5.64 -1.01 -44.77
CA SER A 169 -5.94 -2.30 -44.14
C SER A 169 -7.24 -2.93 -44.65
N ASP A 170 -8.31 -2.13 -44.82
CA ASP A 170 -9.60 -2.55 -45.36
C ASP A 170 -10.34 -1.34 -45.97
N SER A 171 -10.51 -1.35 -47.29
CA SER A 171 -11.19 -0.28 -48.03
C SER A 171 -12.71 -0.17 -47.79
N THR A 172 -13.31 -1.14 -47.07
CA THR A 172 -14.75 -1.18 -46.77
C THR A 172 -15.08 -0.82 -45.31
N ILE A 173 -14.07 -0.46 -44.52
CA ILE A 173 -14.22 -0.18 -43.09
C ILE A 173 -14.98 1.13 -42.85
N ASP A 174 -15.88 1.10 -41.86
CA ASP A 174 -16.52 2.32 -41.35
C ASP A 174 -15.50 3.11 -40.50
N ILE A 175 -14.91 4.14 -41.12
CA ILE A 175 -13.89 4.99 -40.52
C ILE A 175 -14.42 5.70 -39.28
N ASN A 176 -15.67 6.16 -39.27
CA ASN A 176 -16.24 6.90 -38.16
C ASN A 176 -16.38 6.00 -36.92
N THR A 177 -16.88 4.77 -37.11
CA THR A 177 -16.94 3.77 -36.04
C THR A 177 -15.54 3.41 -35.52
N GLN A 178 -14.53 3.32 -36.38
CA GLN A 178 -13.15 3.04 -35.94
C GLN A 178 -12.53 4.21 -35.18
N LEU A 179 -12.67 5.45 -35.64
CA LEU A 179 -12.20 6.64 -34.92
C LEU A 179 -12.91 6.80 -33.57
N LYS A 180 -14.20 6.45 -33.51
CA LYS A 180 -14.97 6.37 -32.26
C LYS A 180 -14.41 5.32 -31.30
N ASN A 181 -14.05 4.14 -31.80
CA ASN A 181 -13.49 3.08 -30.96
C ASN A 181 -12.07 3.40 -30.47
N LEU A 182 -11.21 3.90 -31.37
CA LEU A 182 -9.79 4.19 -31.10
C LEU A 182 -9.60 5.46 -30.27
N TYR A 183 -10.30 6.54 -30.60
CA TYR A 183 -10.02 7.88 -30.07
C TYR A 183 -11.20 8.54 -29.37
N LYS A 184 -12.38 7.89 -29.31
CA LYS A 184 -13.61 8.49 -28.75
C LYS A 184 -13.96 9.80 -29.49
N LEU A 185 -13.87 9.76 -30.82
CA LEU A 185 -14.20 10.87 -31.70
C LEU A 185 -15.46 10.54 -32.51
N SER A 186 -16.24 11.56 -32.85
CA SER A 186 -17.31 11.44 -33.83
C SER A 186 -17.28 12.63 -34.76
N LEU A 187 -17.24 12.35 -36.05
CA LEU A 187 -17.22 13.35 -37.11
C LEU A 187 -18.67 13.60 -37.54
N GLU A 188 -19.11 14.86 -37.52
CA GLU A 188 -20.43 15.24 -38.04
C GLU A 188 -20.34 15.46 -39.57
N ASN A 189 -21.24 14.81 -40.32
CA ASN A 189 -21.37 14.72 -41.79
C ASN A 189 -20.53 13.64 -42.50
N ASP A 190 -20.98 12.39 -42.42
CA ASP A 190 -20.40 11.21 -43.10
C ASP A 190 -20.61 11.23 -44.63
N ASP A 191 -21.74 11.78 -45.10
CA ASP A 191 -22.20 11.61 -46.49
C ASP A 191 -21.41 12.42 -47.56
N GLN A 192 -20.46 13.27 -47.17
CA GLN A 192 -19.74 14.17 -48.10
C GLN A 192 -18.20 14.11 -48.04
N VAL A 193 -17.60 13.27 -47.19
CA VAL A 193 -16.14 13.22 -47.04
C VAL A 193 -15.52 12.20 -48.00
N ASP A 194 -14.67 12.66 -48.92
CA ASP A 194 -13.82 11.77 -49.71
C ASP A 194 -12.58 11.37 -48.92
N TRP A 195 -12.67 10.22 -48.25
CA TRP A 195 -11.59 9.65 -47.43
C TRP A 195 -10.31 9.28 -48.22
N LYS A 196 -10.35 9.29 -49.55
CA LYS A 196 -9.19 9.01 -50.41
C LYS A 196 -8.42 10.28 -50.80
N SER A 197 -8.97 11.46 -50.50
CA SER A 197 -8.29 12.74 -50.68
C SER A 197 -7.26 12.98 -49.58
N ALA A 198 -6.31 13.90 -49.82
CA ALA A 198 -5.39 14.34 -48.76
C ALA A 198 -6.19 15.07 -47.68
N LEU A 199 -6.27 14.48 -46.48
CA LEU A 199 -6.98 15.03 -45.34
C LEU A 199 -6.01 15.81 -44.46
N ARG A 200 -6.45 16.98 -43.99
CA ARG A 200 -5.81 17.71 -42.90
C ARG A 200 -6.79 17.94 -41.75
N THR A 201 -6.29 17.76 -40.54
CA THR A 201 -7.00 18.02 -39.30
C THR A 201 -6.85 19.49 -38.92
N LEU A 202 -7.98 20.18 -38.72
CA LEU A 202 -8.02 21.54 -38.22
C LEU A 202 -8.66 21.60 -36.85
N PHE A 203 -8.05 22.36 -35.95
CA PHE A 203 -8.53 22.57 -34.59
C PHE A 203 -9.13 23.97 -34.50
N TYR A 204 -10.41 24.08 -34.18
CA TYR A 204 -11.11 25.37 -34.21
C TYR A 204 -11.92 25.64 -32.94
N GLY A 205 -11.88 26.89 -32.50
CA GLY A 205 -12.75 27.41 -31.44
C GLY A 205 -12.91 28.92 -31.52
N GLU A 206 -14.06 29.43 -31.05
CA GLU A 206 -14.32 30.86 -30.91
C GLU A 206 -14.64 31.21 -29.47
N ILE A 207 -14.14 32.36 -29.00
CA ILE A 207 -14.51 32.92 -27.69
C ILE A 207 -15.02 34.35 -27.85
N VAL A 208 -16.21 34.61 -27.33
CA VAL A 208 -16.86 35.92 -27.28
C VAL A 208 -16.52 36.61 -25.97
N MET A 209 -15.99 37.83 -26.05
CA MET A 209 -15.56 38.63 -24.91
C MET A 209 -16.72 39.45 -24.34
N ASP A 210 -17.72 38.76 -23.78
CA ASP A 210 -18.98 39.37 -23.35
C ASP A 210 -18.91 40.04 -21.97
N ALA A 211 -18.58 39.28 -20.93
CA ALA A 211 -18.45 39.75 -19.56
C ALA A 211 -17.32 39.00 -18.85
N ALA A 212 -16.80 39.61 -17.79
CA ALA A 212 -15.78 38.98 -16.97
C ALA A 212 -16.31 37.67 -16.36
N ARG A 213 -15.43 36.67 -16.29
CA ARG A 213 -15.67 35.39 -15.60
C ARG A 213 -16.14 35.64 -14.17
N SER A 214 -17.15 34.87 -13.74
CA SER A 214 -17.56 34.87 -12.34
C SER A 214 -16.49 34.19 -11.48
N ILE A 215 -16.05 34.88 -10.43
CA ILE A 215 -15.11 34.35 -9.45
C ILE A 215 -15.91 33.53 -8.42
N PRO A 216 -15.46 32.34 -8.01
CA PRO A 216 -16.12 31.57 -6.97
C PRO A 216 -16.31 32.37 -5.68
N ASP A 217 -17.43 32.16 -5.00
CA ASP A 217 -17.67 32.71 -3.67
C ASP A 217 -17.00 31.82 -2.63
N THR A 218 -15.85 32.25 -2.07
CA THR A 218 -15.09 31.46 -1.07
C THR A 218 -15.88 31.12 0.18
N SER A 219 -16.86 31.96 0.55
CA SER A 219 -17.64 31.79 1.77
C SER A 219 -18.55 30.54 1.75
N LYS A 220 -18.74 29.93 0.57
CA LYS A 220 -19.57 28.74 0.38
C LYS A 220 -18.77 27.44 0.31
N LEU A 221 -17.44 27.53 0.34
CA LEU A 221 -16.57 26.37 0.21
C LEU A 221 -16.42 25.67 1.56
N LYS A 222 -16.75 24.37 1.60
CA LYS A 222 -16.48 23.53 2.77
C LYS A 222 -15.25 22.68 2.51
N VAL A 223 -14.40 22.55 3.53
CA VAL A 223 -13.19 21.73 3.52
C VAL A 223 -13.37 20.54 4.46
N SER A 224 -13.12 19.34 3.95
CA SER A 224 -12.99 18.15 4.77
C SER A 224 -11.65 17.44 4.58
N ILE A 225 -11.17 16.75 5.62
CA ILE A 225 -9.85 16.11 5.65
C ILE A 225 -10.00 14.68 6.13
N GLY A 226 -9.30 13.74 5.49
CA GLY A 226 -9.20 12.35 5.93
C GLY A 226 -7.87 11.71 5.57
N ASN A 227 -7.56 10.50 6.04
CA ASN A 227 -6.33 9.81 5.59
C ASN A 227 -6.42 9.43 4.11
N THR A 228 -7.65 9.21 3.62
CA THR A 228 -7.95 8.95 2.21
C THR A 228 -9.04 9.87 1.68
N GLY A 229 -9.13 10.01 0.35
CA GLY A 229 -10.17 10.82 -0.27
C GLY A 229 -11.59 10.31 -0.02
N THR A 230 -11.75 8.99 0.21
CA THR A 230 -13.04 8.40 0.59
C THR A 230 -13.39 8.72 2.04
N GLU A 231 -12.46 8.64 2.99
CA GLU A 231 -12.70 9.07 4.38
C GLU A 231 -13.09 10.56 4.48
N ALA A 232 -12.38 11.42 3.73
CA ALA A 232 -12.71 12.84 3.67
C ALA A 232 -14.12 13.08 3.12
N LEU A 233 -14.56 12.27 2.15
CA LEU A 233 -15.90 12.34 1.57
C LEU A 233 -16.96 11.79 2.54
N SER A 234 -16.70 10.66 3.19
CA SER A 234 -17.59 10.06 4.19
C SER A 234 -17.84 11.02 5.34
N ALA A 235 -16.79 11.70 5.84
CA ALA A 235 -16.91 12.72 6.87
C ALA A 235 -17.73 13.94 6.39
N LEU A 236 -17.52 14.40 5.14
CA LEU A 236 -18.31 15.48 4.54
C LEU A 236 -19.78 15.11 4.41
N LEU A 237 -20.07 13.89 3.94
CA LEU A 237 -21.44 13.41 3.77
C LEU A 237 -22.13 13.21 5.12
N ALA A 238 -21.43 12.67 6.13
CA ALA A 238 -21.95 12.57 7.49
C ALA A 238 -22.33 13.94 8.06
N ASP A 239 -21.49 14.97 7.86
CA ASP A 239 -21.80 16.35 8.28
C ASP A 239 -23.03 16.95 7.55
N GLN A 240 -23.26 16.55 6.30
CA GLN A 240 -24.43 17.01 5.52
C GLN A 240 -25.72 16.25 5.88
N LEU A 241 -25.62 14.96 6.20
CA LEU A 241 -26.75 14.10 6.54
C LEU A 241 -27.23 14.31 7.99
N ASP A 242 -26.32 14.59 8.92
CA ASP A 242 -26.63 14.90 10.32
C ASP A 242 -25.97 16.21 10.79
N PRO A 243 -26.52 17.38 10.43
CA PRO A 243 -25.95 18.67 10.79
C PRO A 243 -25.92 18.96 12.31
N ASP A 244 -26.77 18.27 13.09
CA ASP A 244 -26.93 18.46 14.53
C ASP A 244 -25.88 17.70 15.37
N ASP A 245 -25.01 16.92 14.72
CA ASP A 245 -23.83 16.26 15.30
C ASP A 245 -24.12 15.24 16.40
N GLN A 246 -25.24 14.51 16.27
CA GLN A 246 -25.61 13.47 17.24
C GLN A 246 -25.02 12.11 16.88
N SER A 247 -24.87 11.84 15.57
CA SER A 247 -24.57 10.51 15.01
C SER A 247 -23.55 10.53 13.88
N LYS A 248 -22.84 11.66 13.64
CA LYS A 248 -21.88 11.80 12.52
C LYS A 248 -20.83 10.70 12.45
N ASN A 249 -20.19 10.36 13.58
CA ASN A 249 -19.15 9.32 13.62
C ASN A 249 -19.70 7.95 13.21
N LEU A 250 -20.92 7.61 13.64
CA LEU A 250 -21.55 6.34 13.32
C LEU A 250 -21.95 6.28 11.83
N ILE A 251 -22.45 7.39 11.27
CA ILE A 251 -22.74 7.50 9.83
C ILE A 251 -21.45 7.41 9.01
N GLU A 252 -20.37 8.09 9.41
CA GLU A 252 -19.06 7.99 8.75
C GLU A 252 -18.55 6.54 8.76
N GLU A 253 -18.61 5.86 9.91
CA GLU A 253 -18.17 4.47 10.05
C GLU A 253 -18.99 3.53 9.17
N GLN A 254 -20.31 3.72 9.12
CA GLN A 254 -21.19 2.96 8.24
C GLN A 254 -20.81 3.16 6.77
N LEU A 255 -20.62 4.40 6.32
CA LEU A 255 -20.20 4.69 4.95
C LEU A 255 -18.86 4.03 4.63
N GLU A 256 -17.86 4.13 5.50
CA GLU A 256 -16.57 3.47 5.30
C GLU A 256 -16.68 1.94 5.28
N SER A 257 -17.54 1.35 6.11
CA SER A 257 -17.79 -0.10 6.10
C SER A 257 -18.38 -0.57 4.76
N MET A 258 -19.28 0.21 4.16
CA MET A 258 -19.87 -0.05 2.85
C MET A 258 -18.81 0.01 1.73
N LEU A 259 -17.86 0.94 1.83
CA LEU A 259 -16.76 1.05 0.88
C LEU A 259 -15.80 -0.13 0.94
N MET A 260 -15.76 -0.83 2.07
CA MET A 260 -14.95 -2.02 2.29
C MET A 260 -15.75 -3.31 2.14
N PHE A 261 -17.02 -3.25 1.72
CA PHE A 261 -17.92 -4.38 1.66
C PHE A 261 -17.32 -5.57 0.88
N SER A 262 -16.70 -5.35 -0.28
CA SER A 262 -16.10 -6.43 -1.08
C SER A 262 -14.98 -7.20 -0.35
N LYS A 263 -14.30 -6.57 0.62
CA LYS A 263 -13.29 -7.22 1.47
C LYS A 263 -13.88 -7.92 2.69
N LEU A 264 -15.06 -7.49 3.17
CA LEU A 264 -15.62 -7.96 4.44
C LEU A 264 -16.74 -8.98 4.24
N ASP A 265 -17.42 -8.97 3.09
CA ASP A 265 -18.64 -9.72 2.82
C ASP A 265 -18.51 -11.26 2.85
N HIS A 266 -17.29 -11.78 2.69
CA HIS A 266 -17.02 -13.21 2.75
C HIS A 266 -16.65 -13.70 4.16
N LEU A 267 -16.52 -12.80 5.14
CA LEU A 267 -16.15 -13.14 6.50
C LEU A 267 -17.39 -13.58 7.28
N HIS A 268 -17.30 -14.74 7.93
CA HIS A 268 -18.36 -15.28 8.79
C HIS A 268 -18.20 -14.87 10.27
N THR A 269 -16.98 -14.54 10.70
CA THR A 269 -16.63 -14.12 12.06
C THR A 269 -15.68 -12.92 12.01
N ASP A 270 -15.52 -12.23 13.16
CA ASP A 270 -14.57 -11.12 13.36
C ASP A 270 -14.74 -9.91 12.40
N THR A 271 -15.95 -9.68 11.88
CA THR A 271 -16.22 -8.60 10.90
C THR A 271 -15.84 -7.21 11.43
N GLY A 272 -16.16 -6.90 12.70
CA GLY A 272 -15.81 -5.65 13.35
C GLY A 272 -14.29 -5.41 13.46
N PRO A 273 -13.53 -6.30 14.14
CA PRO A 273 -12.07 -6.20 14.20
C PRO A 273 -11.41 -6.16 12.81
N LYS A 274 -11.88 -6.96 11.85
CA LYS A 274 -11.36 -6.95 10.47
C LYS A 274 -11.67 -5.66 9.72
N PHE A 275 -12.79 -5.00 10.01
CA PHE A 275 -13.06 -3.66 9.50
C PHE A 275 -12.07 -2.64 10.06
N LEU A 276 -11.79 -2.66 11.37
CA LEU A 276 -10.79 -1.77 12.00
C LEU A 276 -9.38 -2.00 11.43
N GLU A 277 -8.98 -3.26 11.23
CA GLU A 277 -7.72 -3.61 10.55
C GLU A 277 -7.68 -3.07 9.12
N ALA A 278 -8.75 -3.28 8.34
CA ALA A 278 -8.81 -2.83 6.96
C ALA A 278 -8.80 -1.29 6.84
N ARG A 279 -9.46 -0.59 7.77
CA ARG A 279 -9.47 0.88 7.86
C ARG A 279 -8.08 1.41 8.24
N HIS A 280 -7.41 0.78 9.20
CA HIS A 280 -6.03 1.11 9.56
C HIS A 280 -5.07 0.89 8.38
N GLU A 281 -5.14 -0.27 7.72
CA GLU A 281 -4.32 -0.63 6.55
C GLU A 281 -4.52 0.34 5.38
N LYS A 282 -5.75 0.84 5.16
CA LYS A 282 -6.08 1.85 4.12
C LYS A 282 -5.31 3.16 4.30
N GLY A 283 -4.84 3.45 5.51
CA GLY A 283 -3.92 4.55 5.81
C GLY A 283 -2.49 4.36 5.27
N PHE A 284 -2.21 3.24 4.60
CA PHE A 284 -0.87 2.90 4.08
C PHE A 284 -0.91 2.50 2.61
N SER A 285 0.24 2.65 1.96
CA SER A 285 0.53 2.15 0.62
C SER A 285 1.57 1.04 0.71
N ALA A 286 1.26 -0.11 0.11
CA ALA A 286 2.19 -1.23 0.04
C ALA A 286 3.24 -0.97 -1.06
N LEU A 287 4.52 -1.04 -0.69
CA LEU A 287 5.64 -0.95 -1.62
C LEU A 287 6.19 -2.35 -1.91
N HIS A 288 6.66 -2.53 -3.15
CA HIS A 288 7.40 -3.72 -3.54
C HIS A 288 8.69 -3.85 -2.71
N SER A 289 9.03 -5.08 -2.35
CA SER A 289 10.06 -5.43 -1.36
C SER A 289 11.10 -6.43 -1.87
N GLY A 290 11.07 -6.76 -3.17
CA GLY A 290 11.88 -7.81 -3.76
C GLY A 290 11.12 -9.13 -3.85
N HIS A 291 11.88 -10.22 -3.84
CA HIS A 291 11.40 -11.53 -4.27
C HIS A 291 11.71 -12.64 -3.26
N LEU A 292 10.92 -13.72 -3.32
CA LEU A 292 11.14 -14.94 -2.57
C LEU A 292 10.97 -16.14 -3.51
N TRP A 293 11.83 -17.14 -3.36
CA TRP A 293 11.85 -18.36 -4.14
C TRP A 293 11.06 -19.47 -3.46
N ARG A 294 10.19 -20.12 -4.24
CA ARG A 294 9.40 -21.29 -3.83
C ARG A 294 9.52 -22.41 -4.86
N ILE A 295 9.39 -23.64 -4.41
CA ILE A 295 9.30 -24.83 -5.25
C ILE A 295 7.83 -25.11 -5.56
N VAL A 296 7.49 -25.19 -6.85
CA VAL A 296 6.13 -25.47 -7.32
C VAL A 296 6.13 -26.59 -8.38
N PRO A 297 5.07 -27.39 -8.49
CA PRO A 297 4.92 -28.36 -9.57
C PRO A 297 4.75 -27.69 -10.95
N LYS A 298 5.23 -28.35 -12.01
CA LYS A 298 5.06 -27.95 -13.41
C LYS A 298 3.61 -28.23 -13.82
N LEU A 299 2.89 -27.17 -14.21
CA LEU A 299 1.46 -27.19 -14.58
C LEU A 299 1.09 -28.21 -15.68
N SER A 300 2.05 -28.67 -16.50
CA SER A 300 1.81 -29.59 -17.63
C SER A 300 1.42 -31.03 -17.24
N LYS A 301 1.38 -31.39 -15.95
CA LYS A 301 1.13 -32.77 -15.46
C LYS A 301 0.16 -32.85 -14.26
N MET A 302 -0.71 -31.86 -14.05
CA MET A 302 -1.70 -31.91 -12.95
C MET A 302 -3.10 -32.27 -13.47
N ASN A 303 -3.71 -33.29 -12.87
CA ASN A 303 -5.11 -33.65 -13.06
C ASN A 303 -5.97 -32.77 -12.12
N PRO A 304 -7.01 -32.05 -12.59
CA PRO A 304 -7.77 -31.11 -11.77
C PRO A 304 -8.62 -31.74 -10.65
N ASP A 305 -8.89 -33.05 -10.70
CA ASP A 305 -9.91 -33.71 -9.86
C ASP A 305 -9.41 -34.25 -8.52
N THR A 306 -8.11 -34.26 -8.25
CA THR A 306 -7.56 -34.66 -6.95
C THR A 306 -7.12 -33.41 -6.21
N GLY A 307 -7.97 -32.89 -5.32
CA GLY A 307 -7.69 -31.73 -4.46
C GLY A 307 -6.56 -31.92 -3.44
N ASP A 308 -5.60 -32.80 -3.72
CA ASP A 308 -4.43 -33.06 -2.89
C ASP A 308 -3.19 -32.40 -3.53
N ASN A 309 -3.02 -31.11 -3.24
CA ASN A 309 -1.91 -30.27 -3.71
C ASN A 309 -0.66 -30.39 -2.81
N GLY A 310 -0.47 -31.53 -2.13
CA GLY A 310 0.75 -31.78 -1.36
C GLY A 310 1.96 -31.89 -2.27
N LEU A 311 3.03 -31.12 -2.00
CA LEU A 311 4.35 -31.40 -2.57
C LEU A 311 4.74 -32.83 -2.16
N PRO A 312 5.25 -33.68 -3.08
CA PRO A 312 5.82 -34.97 -2.69
C PRO A 312 6.94 -34.74 -1.66
N PRO A 313 7.24 -35.71 -0.78
CA PRO A 313 8.28 -35.55 0.23
C PRO A 313 9.64 -35.28 -0.44
N LEU A 314 10.08 -34.02 -0.35
CA LEU A 314 11.37 -33.54 -0.86
C LEU A 314 12.48 -33.94 0.10
N SER A 315 13.73 -33.98 -0.37
CA SER A 315 14.85 -34.29 0.51
C SER A 315 15.13 -33.18 1.54
N PRO A 316 15.64 -33.52 2.74
CA PRO A 316 16.11 -32.54 3.73
C PRO A 316 17.17 -31.57 3.21
N GLN A 317 17.98 -32.00 2.25
CA GLN A 317 19.02 -31.19 1.64
C GLN A 317 18.41 -30.03 0.84
N LEU A 318 17.32 -30.28 0.11
CA LEU A 318 16.65 -29.27 -0.69
C LEU A 318 16.04 -28.14 0.16
N ALA A 319 15.56 -28.45 1.37
CA ALA A 319 15.06 -27.44 2.31
C ALA A 319 16.13 -26.41 2.69
N SER A 320 17.35 -26.88 2.96
CA SER A 320 18.49 -26.05 3.35
C SER A 320 19.01 -25.24 2.16
N LEU A 321 19.09 -25.85 0.96
CA LEU A 321 19.48 -25.14 -0.26
C LEU A 321 18.49 -24.03 -0.64
N LEU A 322 17.18 -24.29 -0.53
CA LEU A 322 16.14 -23.28 -0.77
C LEU A 322 16.22 -22.13 0.24
N HIS A 323 16.52 -22.44 1.50
CA HIS A 323 16.74 -21.41 2.52
C HIS A 323 17.93 -20.51 2.16
N ASN A 324 19.07 -21.09 1.78
CA ASN A 324 20.26 -20.33 1.36
C ASN A 324 20.01 -19.48 0.11
N LEU A 325 19.21 -19.98 -0.85
CA LEU A 325 18.78 -19.19 -2.02
C LEU A 325 17.96 -17.96 -1.60
N ASN A 326 17.02 -18.12 -0.67
CA ASN A 326 16.22 -17.01 -0.17
C ASN A 326 17.03 -15.99 0.64
N ILE A 327 18.07 -16.43 1.38
CA ILE A 327 19.03 -15.53 2.02
C ILE A 327 19.80 -14.72 0.97
N ALA A 328 20.34 -15.38 -0.06
CA ALA A 328 21.06 -14.71 -1.13
C ALA A 328 20.19 -13.67 -1.85
N GLN A 329 18.91 -14.01 -2.10
CA GLN A 329 17.94 -13.08 -2.70
C GLN A 329 17.68 -11.88 -1.78
N ALA A 330 17.44 -12.12 -0.49
CA ALA A 330 17.19 -11.05 0.48
C ALA A 330 18.40 -10.12 0.64
N ASN A 331 19.62 -10.65 0.64
CA ASN A 331 20.86 -9.86 0.70
C ASN A 331 21.00 -8.96 -0.53
N TYR A 332 20.76 -9.49 -1.73
CA TYR A 332 20.78 -8.71 -2.97
C TYR A 332 19.69 -7.61 -2.96
N ASP A 333 18.46 -7.95 -2.61
CA ASP A 333 17.34 -6.99 -2.57
C ASP A 333 17.58 -5.87 -1.53
N ASN A 334 18.14 -6.20 -0.36
CA ASN A 334 18.53 -5.22 0.65
C ASN A 334 19.65 -4.31 0.13
N ALA A 335 20.69 -4.87 -0.51
CA ALA A 335 21.79 -4.09 -1.06
C ALA A 335 21.33 -3.14 -2.17
N GLN A 336 20.41 -3.56 -3.04
CA GLN A 336 19.78 -2.68 -4.03
C GLN A 336 19.03 -1.50 -3.39
N ASN A 337 18.26 -1.75 -2.32
CA ASN A 337 17.60 -0.68 -1.59
C ASN A 337 18.60 0.30 -0.94
N LEU A 338 19.75 -0.19 -0.46
CA LEU A 338 20.83 0.64 0.07
C LEU A 338 21.47 1.51 -1.04
N VAL A 339 21.76 0.92 -2.21
CA VAL A 339 22.29 1.65 -3.37
C VAL A 339 21.36 2.80 -3.77
N GLU A 340 20.06 2.54 -3.90
CA GLU A 340 19.08 3.56 -4.27
C GLU A 340 19.00 4.68 -3.22
N THR A 341 19.08 4.34 -1.94
CA THR A 341 19.07 5.34 -0.86
C THR A 341 20.33 6.22 -0.88
N LEU A 342 21.51 5.63 -1.12
CA LEU A 342 22.77 6.36 -1.21
C LEU A 342 22.85 7.22 -2.48
N LYS A 343 22.29 6.78 -3.61
CA LYS A 343 22.14 7.61 -4.81
C LYS A 343 21.28 8.84 -4.53
N GLU A 344 20.14 8.66 -3.86
CA GLU A 344 19.26 9.77 -3.48
C GLU A 344 19.99 10.74 -2.53
N GLN A 345 20.72 10.24 -1.53
CA GLN A 345 21.47 11.09 -0.62
C GLN A 345 22.62 11.83 -1.32
N LEU A 346 23.34 11.17 -2.23
CA LEU A 346 24.40 11.81 -3.02
C LEU A 346 23.84 12.98 -3.85
N TYR A 347 22.67 12.81 -4.45
CA TYR A 347 21.99 13.90 -5.14
C TYR A 347 21.63 15.06 -4.20
N GLN A 348 21.14 14.76 -3.00
CA GLN A 348 20.79 15.80 -2.02
C GLN A 348 22.01 16.58 -1.52
N ASP A 349 23.15 15.91 -1.30
CA ASP A 349 24.39 16.58 -0.92
C ASP A 349 24.96 17.41 -2.07
N TRP A 350 24.92 16.90 -3.31
CA TRP A 350 25.28 17.69 -4.51
C TRP A 350 24.38 18.91 -4.70
N TYR A 351 23.07 18.78 -4.46
CA TYR A 351 22.15 19.91 -4.53
C TYR A 351 22.51 20.99 -3.49
N LYS A 352 22.87 20.59 -2.26
CA LYS A 352 23.36 21.51 -1.23
C LYS A 352 24.70 22.16 -1.62
N TYR A 353 25.60 21.42 -2.27
CA TYR A 353 26.81 21.99 -2.89
C TYR A 353 26.46 23.06 -3.91
N MET A 354 25.52 22.81 -4.83
CA MET A 354 25.09 23.81 -5.82
C MET A 354 24.49 25.07 -5.18
N LEU A 355 23.71 24.92 -4.11
CA LEU A 355 23.20 26.07 -3.33
C LEU A 355 24.32 26.87 -2.65
N ALA A 356 25.35 26.20 -2.15
CA ALA A 356 26.51 26.84 -1.51
C ALA A 356 27.48 27.49 -2.51
N ALA A 357 27.64 26.90 -3.69
CA ALA A 357 28.47 27.44 -4.77
C ALA A 357 27.82 28.67 -5.44
N TYR A 358 26.49 28.66 -5.57
CA TYR A 358 25.71 29.73 -6.19
C TYR A 358 24.61 30.26 -5.25
N PRO A 359 24.98 30.83 -4.08
CA PRO A 359 24.01 31.27 -3.11
C PRO A 359 23.21 32.48 -3.63
N PRO A 360 21.96 32.66 -3.17
CA PRO A 360 21.19 33.86 -3.44
C PRO A 360 21.98 35.12 -3.07
N LEU A 361 21.66 36.24 -3.73
CA LEU A 361 22.36 37.53 -3.49
C LEU A 361 22.26 37.97 -2.03
N GLU A 362 21.19 37.58 -1.33
CA GLU A 362 20.99 37.79 0.10
C GLU A 362 21.45 36.56 0.89
N GLY A 363 22.25 36.76 1.95
CA GLY A 363 22.56 35.69 2.91
C GLY A 363 23.72 34.76 2.55
N ARG A 364 24.66 35.16 1.68
CA ARG A 364 25.84 34.34 1.29
C ARG A 364 26.63 33.77 2.47
N GLU A 365 26.75 34.51 3.57
CA GLU A 365 27.49 34.08 4.78
C GLU A 365 26.79 32.94 5.55
N GLN A 366 25.54 32.63 5.24
CA GLN A 366 24.76 31.57 5.90
C GLN A 366 25.01 30.17 5.30
N TYR A 367 25.73 30.11 4.17
CA TYR A 367 26.02 28.86 3.47
C TYR A 367 27.41 28.34 3.87
N PRO A 368 27.57 27.01 4.03
CA PRO A 368 28.90 26.41 4.21
C PRO A 368 29.81 26.63 3.00
N ASP A 369 31.11 26.44 3.20
CA ASP A 369 32.09 26.48 2.13
C ASP A 369 31.84 25.34 1.11
N PRO A 370 31.59 25.65 -0.18
CA PRO A 370 31.32 24.64 -1.20
C PRO A 370 32.48 23.66 -1.39
N ASP A 371 33.74 24.08 -1.20
CA ASP A 371 34.90 23.21 -1.35
C ASP A 371 34.93 22.13 -0.26
N GLN A 372 34.52 22.47 0.96
CA GLN A 372 34.42 21.52 2.05
C GLN A 372 33.29 20.49 1.80
N ILE A 373 32.15 20.93 1.24
CA ILE A 373 31.05 20.03 0.88
C ILE A 373 31.51 19.07 -0.22
N ARG A 374 32.18 19.59 -1.26
CA ARG A 374 32.74 18.79 -2.35
C ARG A 374 33.73 17.75 -1.81
N PHE A 375 34.67 18.17 -0.96
CA PHE A 375 35.64 17.26 -0.34
C PHE A 375 34.96 16.15 0.47
N PHE A 376 33.91 16.48 1.24
CA PHE A 376 33.11 15.50 1.97
C PHE A 376 32.46 14.48 1.04
N ILE A 377 31.83 14.93 -0.06
CA ILE A 377 31.20 14.04 -1.05
C ILE A 377 32.24 13.11 -1.70
N GLU A 378 33.39 13.66 -2.11
CA GLU A 378 34.46 12.89 -2.75
C GLU A 378 35.06 11.83 -1.82
N LYS A 379 35.25 12.17 -0.54
CA LYS A 379 35.84 11.28 0.47
C LYS A 379 34.87 10.21 0.96
N VAL A 380 33.64 10.59 1.29
CA VAL A 380 32.67 9.72 1.97
C VAL A 380 31.68 9.13 0.97
N SER A 381 30.90 9.96 0.28
CA SER A 381 29.76 9.50 -0.51
C SER A 381 30.18 8.69 -1.75
N PHE A 382 31.22 9.12 -2.48
CA PHE A 382 31.69 8.37 -3.65
C PHE A 382 32.30 7.03 -3.28
N SER A 383 33.18 6.99 -2.26
CA SER A 383 33.87 5.75 -1.88
C SER A 383 32.89 4.68 -1.39
N GLU A 384 31.91 5.06 -0.58
CA GLU A 384 30.89 4.16 -0.06
C GLU A 384 29.97 3.64 -1.17
N LEU A 385 29.47 4.53 -2.03
CA LEU A 385 28.54 4.15 -3.10
C LEU A 385 29.21 3.27 -4.17
N GLU A 386 30.43 3.60 -4.61
CA GLU A 386 31.16 2.80 -5.60
C GLU A 386 31.45 1.40 -5.06
N THR A 387 31.88 1.30 -3.78
CA THR A 387 32.12 0.00 -3.13
C THR A 387 30.84 -0.82 -3.06
N LEU A 388 29.72 -0.20 -2.70
CA LEU A 388 28.43 -0.87 -2.58
C LEU A 388 27.91 -1.34 -3.95
N ILE A 389 27.95 -0.50 -4.98
CA ILE A 389 27.54 -0.86 -6.34
C ILE A 389 28.35 -2.05 -6.86
N ASN A 390 29.67 -2.02 -6.68
CA ASN A 390 30.55 -3.11 -7.10
C ASN A 390 30.20 -4.41 -6.36
N SER A 391 30.10 -4.38 -5.03
CA SER A 391 29.76 -5.59 -4.24
C SER A 391 28.35 -6.14 -4.49
N THR A 392 27.40 -5.29 -4.92
CA THR A 392 26.02 -5.72 -5.19
C THR A 392 25.92 -6.39 -6.56
N GLY A 393 26.57 -5.83 -7.57
CA GLY A 393 26.40 -6.22 -8.97
C GLY A 393 25.03 -5.84 -9.53
N SER A 394 24.79 -6.18 -10.80
CA SER A 394 23.52 -5.94 -11.50
C SER A 394 23.00 -7.25 -12.08
N LEU A 395 21.69 -7.48 -11.96
CA LEU A 395 21.00 -8.65 -12.49
C LEU A 395 20.07 -8.28 -13.65
N THR A 396 20.03 -9.16 -14.64
CA THR A 396 18.99 -9.21 -15.66
C THR A 396 18.30 -10.56 -15.57
N TYR A 397 16.99 -10.62 -15.83
CA TYR A 397 16.26 -11.88 -15.88
C TYR A 397 16.05 -12.26 -17.35
N SER A 398 16.35 -13.52 -17.73
CA SER A 398 16.12 -13.98 -19.10
C SER A 398 14.74 -14.62 -19.27
N ASP A 399 13.97 -14.14 -20.26
CA ASP A 399 12.63 -14.63 -20.58
C ASP A 399 12.61 -15.98 -21.35
N ALA A 400 13.75 -16.39 -21.92
CA ALA A 400 13.79 -17.47 -22.92
C ALA A 400 13.33 -18.86 -22.41
N THR A 401 13.40 -19.12 -21.09
CA THR A 401 13.09 -20.45 -20.51
C THR A 401 11.83 -20.48 -19.65
N SER A 402 11.11 -19.36 -19.48
CA SER A 402 10.01 -19.22 -18.50
C SER A 402 10.39 -19.64 -17.05
N GLN A 403 11.69 -19.66 -16.73
CA GLN A 403 12.24 -20.03 -15.41
C GLN A 403 12.80 -18.84 -14.63
N PHE A 404 12.74 -17.61 -15.18
CA PHE A 404 13.22 -16.37 -14.53
C PHE A 404 14.62 -16.51 -13.92
N GLN A 405 15.57 -17.07 -14.67
CA GLN A 405 16.94 -17.26 -14.20
C GLN A 405 17.64 -15.91 -13.95
N PRO A 406 18.31 -15.72 -12.81
CA PRO A 406 19.09 -14.51 -12.54
C PRO A 406 20.39 -14.52 -13.35
N ASN A 407 20.61 -13.52 -14.20
CA ASN A 407 21.83 -13.39 -15.01
C ASN A 407 22.60 -12.12 -14.59
N PRO A 408 23.74 -12.26 -13.88
CA PRO A 408 24.58 -11.13 -13.50
C PRO A 408 25.25 -10.51 -14.72
N SER A 409 25.39 -9.18 -14.70
CA SER A 409 26.09 -8.43 -15.76
C SER A 409 27.61 -8.51 -15.64
N SER A 410 28.14 -8.87 -14.47
CA SER A 410 29.57 -9.04 -14.18
C SER A 410 29.91 -10.53 -13.98
N GLU A 411 31.14 -10.91 -14.34
CA GLU A 411 31.71 -12.25 -14.06
C GLU A 411 32.37 -12.33 -12.68
N ASN A 412 32.23 -11.29 -11.82
CA ASN A 412 32.86 -11.29 -10.50
C ASN A 412 32.11 -12.22 -9.54
N GLU A 413 32.76 -13.32 -9.16
CA GLU A 413 32.18 -14.36 -8.29
C GLU A 413 31.87 -13.87 -6.86
N GLN A 414 32.47 -12.75 -6.44
CA GLN A 414 32.24 -12.19 -5.10
C GLN A 414 30.98 -11.32 -5.00
N ASP A 415 30.43 -10.82 -6.11
CA ASP A 415 29.28 -9.93 -6.09
C ASP A 415 28.01 -10.69 -5.65
N LEU A 416 27.12 -10.01 -4.91
CA LEU A 416 25.86 -10.61 -4.43
C LEU A 416 24.99 -11.15 -5.59
N ALA A 417 24.99 -10.48 -6.74
CA ALA A 417 24.33 -10.93 -7.96
C ALA A 417 24.83 -12.33 -8.42
N HIS A 418 26.15 -12.57 -8.36
CA HIS A 418 26.73 -13.85 -8.76
C HIS A 418 26.49 -14.93 -7.69
N GLN A 419 26.58 -14.58 -6.41
CA GLN A 419 26.24 -15.49 -5.31
C GLN A 419 24.79 -15.99 -5.41
N LEU A 420 23.85 -15.11 -5.79
CA LEU A 420 22.46 -15.49 -6.04
C LEU A 420 22.32 -16.48 -7.20
N LEU A 421 23.02 -16.26 -8.32
CA LEU A 421 23.04 -17.20 -9.45
C LEU A 421 23.62 -18.56 -9.03
N THR A 422 24.72 -18.59 -8.28
CA THR A 422 25.32 -19.84 -7.79
C THR A 422 24.36 -20.60 -6.89
N ALA A 423 23.69 -19.92 -5.96
CA ALA A 423 22.66 -20.54 -5.13
C ALA A 423 21.47 -21.07 -5.96
N TRP A 424 21.03 -20.30 -6.95
CA TRP A 424 19.94 -20.69 -7.84
C TRP A 424 20.29 -21.94 -8.67
N ASN A 425 21.48 -21.97 -9.29
CA ASN A 425 21.97 -23.10 -10.08
C ASN A 425 22.07 -24.37 -9.23
N THR A 426 22.49 -24.24 -7.97
CA THR A 426 22.59 -25.36 -7.02
C THR A 426 21.22 -25.97 -6.75
N VAL A 427 20.21 -25.15 -6.44
CA VAL A 427 18.84 -25.62 -6.21
C VAL A 427 18.22 -26.20 -7.48
N ALA A 428 18.37 -25.52 -8.62
CA ALA A 428 17.84 -25.98 -9.90
C ALA A 428 18.43 -27.33 -10.33
N SER A 429 19.73 -27.54 -10.11
CA SER A 429 20.39 -28.82 -10.39
C SER A 429 19.84 -29.95 -9.50
N GLU A 430 19.64 -29.68 -8.20
CA GLU A 430 19.16 -30.71 -7.27
C GLU A 430 17.69 -31.09 -7.53
N ILE A 431 16.84 -30.11 -7.86
CA ILE A 431 15.46 -30.36 -8.29
C ILE A 431 15.42 -31.28 -9.51
N GLY A 432 16.29 -31.04 -10.51
CA GLY A 432 16.37 -31.87 -11.71
C GLY A 432 16.81 -33.31 -11.45
N LYS A 433 17.52 -33.57 -10.35
CA LYS A 433 17.90 -34.95 -9.95
C LYS A 433 16.77 -35.67 -9.22
N GLU A 434 16.02 -34.97 -8.36
CA GLU A 434 14.96 -35.58 -7.54
C GLU A 434 13.65 -35.76 -8.31
N ASN A 435 13.19 -34.72 -9.01
CA ASN A 435 11.88 -34.74 -9.64
C ASN A 435 11.74 -33.70 -10.77
N ASP A 436 11.77 -34.20 -12.01
CA ASP A 436 11.57 -33.40 -13.22
C ASP A 436 10.21 -32.68 -13.29
N ALA A 437 9.23 -33.06 -12.47
CA ALA A 437 7.92 -32.41 -12.40
C ALA A 437 7.91 -31.13 -11.55
N LEU A 438 9.01 -30.75 -10.89
CA LEU A 438 9.10 -29.55 -10.07
C LEU A 438 9.86 -28.42 -10.77
N LYS A 439 9.58 -27.17 -10.39
CA LYS A 439 10.30 -25.97 -10.85
C LYS A 439 10.41 -24.94 -9.75
N LEU A 440 11.42 -24.07 -9.84
CA LEU A 440 11.49 -22.85 -9.05
C LEU A 440 10.51 -21.81 -9.61
N SER A 441 9.87 -21.09 -8.70
CA SER A 441 9.02 -19.95 -9.02
C SER A 441 9.31 -18.80 -8.06
N GLN A 442 9.29 -17.60 -8.61
CA GLN A 442 9.44 -16.36 -7.84
C GLN A 442 8.06 -15.88 -7.37
N ILE A 443 7.98 -15.45 -6.12
CA ILE A 443 6.80 -14.76 -5.57
C ILE A 443 7.24 -13.43 -4.94
N PRO A 444 6.33 -12.44 -4.80
CA PRO A 444 6.65 -11.19 -4.12
C PRO A 444 7.04 -11.42 -2.65
N GLY A 445 8.12 -10.77 -2.22
CA GLY A 445 8.56 -10.78 -0.82
C GLY A 445 7.65 -10.00 0.15
N PRO A 446 7.93 -10.04 1.46
CA PRO A 446 7.24 -9.23 2.49
C PRO A 446 7.30 -7.72 2.22
N ARG A 447 6.14 -7.15 1.87
CA ARG A 447 5.96 -5.73 1.49
C ARG A 447 6.45 -4.76 2.57
N PHE A 448 6.97 -3.62 2.12
CA PHE A 448 7.18 -2.45 2.98
C PHE A 448 5.92 -1.57 2.96
N TRP A 449 5.67 -0.86 4.04
CA TRP A 449 4.52 0.03 4.16
C TRP A 449 4.99 1.48 4.24
N LYS A 450 4.39 2.33 3.39
CA LYS A 450 4.54 3.79 3.45
C LYS A 450 3.23 4.38 3.96
N ALA A 451 3.27 5.21 4.98
CA ALA A 451 2.07 5.93 5.43
C ALA A 451 1.54 6.81 4.30
N ASN A 452 0.22 6.90 4.16
CA ASN A 452 -0.40 7.78 3.17
C ASN A 452 -0.38 9.22 3.66
N ALA A 453 -0.26 10.16 2.73
CA ALA A 453 -0.49 11.56 3.03
C ALA A 453 -2.00 11.80 3.21
N PRO A 454 -2.43 12.68 4.14
CA PRO A 454 -3.82 13.07 4.24
C PRO A 454 -4.36 13.58 2.90
N SER A 455 -5.66 13.38 2.69
CA SER A 455 -6.39 13.90 1.55
C SER A 455 -7.27 15.06 2.00
N ILE A 456 -7.28 16.13 1.20
CA ILE A 456 -8.17 17.26 1.38
C ILE A 456 -9.28 17.15 0.34
N MET A 457 -10.51 17.39 0.77
CA MET A 457 -11.68 17.51 -0.07
C MET A 457 -12.24 18.93 0.04
N ILE A 458 -12.58 19.52 -1.09
CA ILE A 458 -13.20 20.84 -1.16
C ILE A 458 -14.53 20.68 -1.88
N SER A 459 -15.60 21.14 -1.24
CA SER A 459 -16.95 21.11 -1.80
C SER A 459 -17.54 22.51 -1.96
N GLY A 460 -18.54 22.65 -2.84
CA GLY A 460 -19.18 23.92 -3.13
C GLY A 460 -18.52 24.73 -4.24
N LEU A 461 -17.57 24.13 -4.98
CA LEU A 461 -16.95 24.77 -6.14
C LEU A 461 -17.98 24.93 -7.28
N PRO A 462 -18.06 26.11 -7.91
CA PRO A 462 -18.95 26.32 -9.05
C PRO A 462 -18.50 25.46 -10.23
N GLY A 463 -19.47 24.87 -10.95
CA GLY A 463 -19.21 24.30 -12.27
C GLY A 463 -18.88 22.81 -12.37
N ARG A 464 -19.29 21.96 -11.41
CA ARG A 464 -19.19 20.50 -11.62
C ARG A 464 -20.44 19.71 -11.26
N SER A 465 -21.60 20.23 -11.67
CA SER A 465 -22.70 19.30 -11.94
C SER A 465 -22.28 18.43 -13.11
N GLU A 466 -22.22 17.12 -12.91
CA GLU A 466 -22.04 16.13 -13.98
C GLU A 466 -23.11 16.25 -15.08
N THR A 467 -24.07 17.18 -14.97
CA THR A 467 -25.01 17.55 -16.04
C THR A 467 -24.41 18.41 -17.16
N HIS A 468 -23.14 18.86 -17.06
CA HIS A 468 -22.40 19.41 -18.22
C HIS A 468 -21.29 18.48 -18.70
N THR A 469 -21.74 17.31 -19.14
CA THR A 469 -21.13 16.33 -20.03
C THR A 469 -20.61 16.91 -21.37
N ARG A 470 -19.73 17.90 -21.38
CA ARG A 470 -19.07 18.34 -22.64
C ARG A 470 -17.55 18.29 -22.65
N LEU A 471 -16.91 18.06 -21.50
CA LEU A 471 -15.49 17.67 -21.46
C LEU A 471 -15.30 16.16 -21.26
N HIS A 472 -16.36 15.44 -20.88
CA HIS A 472 -16.39 13.99 -20.68
C HIS A 472 -17.54 13.28 -21.43
N GLN A 473 -18.29 13.95 -22.32
CA GLN A 473 -18.88 13.19 -23.42
C GLN A 473 -17.72 12.75 -24.30
N ASP A 474 -17.57 11.44 -24.44
CA ASP A 474 -16.61 10.70 -25.27
C ASP A 474 -16.72 10.99 -26.78
N TYR A 475 -17.04 12.24 -27.17
CA TYR A 475 -17.21 12.71 -28.53
C TYR A 475 -16.78 14.18 -28.63
N LEU A 476 -15.48 14.43 -28.83
CA LEU A 476 -15.03 15.77 -29.23
C LEU A 476 -15.51 16.03 -30.66
N THR A 477 -16.20 17.15 -30.89
CA THR A 477 -16.64 17.57 -32.22
C THR A 477 -15.45 18.16 -32.97
N LEU A 478 -14.95 17.40 -33.94
CA LEU A 478 -13.87 17.78 -34.86
C LEU A 478 -14.43 17.89 -36.27
N LYS A 479 -13.89 18.81 -37.07
CA LYS A 479 -14.23 18.94 -38.48
C LYS A 479 -12.99 18.69 -39.33
N LEU A 480 -13.03 17.62 -40.13
CA LEU A 480 -12.02 17.35 -41.16
C LEU A 480 -12.35 18.19 -42.39
N ILE A 481 -11.32 18.75 -43.03
CA ILE A 481 -11.44 19.40 -44.33
C ILE A 481 -10.63 18.59 -45.34
N THR A 482 -11.28 18.24 -46.45
CA THR A 482 -10.66 17.60 -47.61
C THR A 482 -9.91 18.64 -48.44
N ASP A 483 -8.65 18.39 -48.79
CA ASP A 483 -7.86 19.30 -49.63
C ASP A 483 -8.34 19.21 -51.09
N SER A 484 -9.25 20.10 -51.49
CA SER A 484 -9.75 20.20 -52.88
C SER A 484 -9.38 21.55 -53.51
N ASP A 485 -8.11 21.97 -53.43
CA ASP A 485 -7.52 23.25 -53.90
C ASP A 485 -7.45 24.39 -52.85
N GLN A 486 -7.34 24.08 -51.54
CA GLN A 486 -7.08 25.08 -50.49
C GLN A 486 -5.97 24.58 -49.55
N SER A 487 -4.71 24.78 -49.95
CA SER A 487 -3.57 24.47 -49.09
C SER A 487 -3.67 25.26 -47.78
N VAL A 488 -3.82 24.56 -46.65
CA VAL A 488 -3.68 25.15 -45.31
C VAL A 488 -2.20 25.20 -44.97
N ASP A 489 -1.47 26.03 -45.72
CA ASP A 489 -0.10 26.39 -45.40
C ASP A 489 -0.03 27.88 -44.99
N GLU A 490 1.08 28.22 -44.35
CA GLU A 490 1.29 29.55 -43.76
C GLU A 490 1.25 30.68 -44.82
N VAL A 491 1.57 30.36 -46.08
CA VAL A 491 1.57 31.29 -47.21
C VAL A 491 0.15 31.55 -47.69
N SER A 492 -0.67 30.51 -47.79
CA SER A 492 -2.05 30.54 -48.27
C SER A 492 -3.01 31.19 -47.25
N LEU A 493 -2.75 31.02 -45.96
CA LEU A 493 -3.55 31.63 -44.89
C LEU A 493 -3.29 33.15 -44.73
N SER A 494 -2.24 33.68 -45.35
CA SER A 494 -1.95 35.13 -45.35
C SER A 494 -2.76 35.93 -46.40
N SER A 495 -3.53 35.26 -47.26
CA SER A 495 -4.37 35.85 -48.32
C SER A 495 -5.87 35.91 -47.91
N ASN A 496 -6.74 36.39 -48.81
CA ASN A 496 -8.21 36.36 -48.66
C ASN A 496 -8.81 34.96 -48.40
N ASP A 497 -8.04 33.87 -48.54
CA ASP A 497 -8.52 32.49 -48.39
C ASP A 497 -8.68 32.05 -46.92
N SER A 498 -7.94 32.63 -45.97
CA SER A 498 -8.17 32.38 -44.53
C SER A 498 -9.57 32.79 -44.08
N ASN A 499 -10.10 33.87 -44.66
CA ASN A 499 -11.47 34.32 -44.39
C ASN A 499 -12.53 33.34 -44.89
N LYS A 500 -12.27 32.63 -46.00
CA LYS A 500 -13.19 31.61 -46.53
C LYS A 500 -13.22 30.38 -45.61
N ILE A 501 -12.06 29.91 -45.17
CA ILE A 501 -11.95 28.79 -44.22
C ILE A 501 -12.61 29.16 -42.88
N LEU A 502 -12.30 30.35 -42.35
CA LEU A 502 -12.94 30.86 -41.12
C LEU A 502 -14.46 30.97 -41.27
N ALA A 503 -14.98 31.43 -42.42
CA ALA A 503 -16.43 31.51 -42.66
C ALA A 503 -17.12 30.14 -42.74
N GLN A 504 -16.42 29.07 -43.11
CA GLN A 504 -16.95 27.69 -43.06
C GLN A 504 -16.95 27.09 -41.64
N LEU A 505 -16.22 27.72 -40.72
CA LEU A 505 -16.03 27.29 -39.34
C LEU A 505 -16.76 28.18 -38.32
N THR A 506 -17.21 29.39 -38.70
CA THR A 506 -17.96 30.29 -37.80
C THR A 506 -19.20 29.63 -37.21
N GLY A 507 -19.39 29.79 -35.90
CA GLY A 507 -20.52 29.21 -35.15
C GLY A 507 -20.29 27.78 -34.64
N PHE A 508 -19.17 27.14 -35.00
CA PHE A 508 -18.74 25.88 -34.41
C PHE A 508 -17.91 26.14 -33.14
N ASN A 509 -18.15 25.39 -32.05
CA ASN A 509 -17.40 25.51 -30.78
C ASN A 509 -17.24 26.96 -30.29
N THR A 510 -18.34 27.72 -30.25
CA THR A 510 -18.36 29.09 -29.71
C THR A 510 -18.59 29.08 -28.20
N PHE A 511 -17.71 29.74 -27.47
CA PHE A 511 -17.76 29.92 -26.02
C PHE A 511 -17.93 31.40 -25.68
N LYS A 512 -18.56 31.70 -24.55
CA LYS A 512 -18.53 33.05 -23.97
C LYS A 512 -17.53 33.11 -22.83
N LEU A 513 -16.92 34.26 -22.61
CA LEU A 513 -16.02 34.46 -21.47
C LEU A 513 -16.78 34.32 -20.14
N SER A 514 -18.04 34.76 -20.09
CA SER A 514 -18.91 34.59 -18.93
C SER A 514 -19.25 33.13 -18.59
N ASP A 515 -19.27 32.25 -19.59
CA ASP A 515 -19.53 30.81 -19.44
C ASP A 515 -18.27 30.03 -18.98
N GLN A 516 -17.09 30.66 -18.93
CA GLN A 516 -15.86 30.00 -18.48
C GLN A 516 -15.87 29.77 -16.98
N GLU A 517 -15.87 28.51 -16.58
CA GLU A 517 -15.83 28.12 -15.17
C GLU A 517 -14.44 28.25 -14.58
N TRP A 518 -14.37 28.55 -13.28
CA TRP A 518 -13.11 28.57 -12.54
C TRP A 518 -12.63 27.16 -12.20
N LYS A 519 -11.40 26.80 -12.64
CA LYS A 519 -10.85 25.45 -12.51
C LYS A 519 -9.58 25.47 -11.66
N PRO A 520 -9.62 24.96 -10.42
CA PRO A 520 -8.41 24.82 -9.63
C PRO A 520 -7.49 23.77 -10.25
N PHE A 521 -6.20 24.10 -10.32
CA PHE A 521 -5.15 23.28 -10.92
C PHE A 521 -4.08 22.89 -9.89
N ILE A 522 -3.60 23.83 -9.07
CA ILE A 522 -2.62 23.55 -8.00
C ILE A 522 -3.25 23.92 -6.64
N LEU A 523 -2.99 23.11 -5.64
CA LEU A 523 -3.27 23.38 -4.23
C LEU A 523 -1.95 23.52 -3.48
N ASP A 524 -1.69 24.72 -2.99
CA ASP A 524 -0.67 24.98 -1.99
C ASP A 524 -1.28 24.85 -0.61
N TRP A 525 -0.56 24.15 0.27
CA TRP A 525 -0.96 23.89 1.64
C TRP A 525 0.15 24.29 2.59
N GLU A 526 -0.25 24.77 3.77
CA GLU A 526 0.63 25.06 4.89
C GLU A 526 -0.04 24.57 6.17
N ILE A 527 0.71 23.84 6.98
CA ILE A 527 0.25 23.28 8.24
C ILE A 527 1.20 23.61 9.38
N ASP A 528 0.61 23.84 10.53
CA ASP A 528 1.24 23.76 11.84
C ASP A 528 1.11 22.32 12.35
N LEU A 529 2.20 21.72 12.78
CA LEU A 529 2.22 20.38 13.38
C LEU A 529 3.07 20.39 14.65
N THR A 530 2.52 19.85 15.74
CA THR A 530 3.29 19.63 16.97
C THR A 530 3.95 18.25 16.94
N ASN A 531 5.25 18.15 17.22
CA ASN A 531 5.98 16.87 17.10
C ASN A 531 5.83 15.96 18.33
N CYS A 532 6.36 14.73 18.24
CA CYS A 532 6.66 13.87 19.39
C CYS A 532 7.54 14.62 20.41
N LYS A 533 7.47 14.21 21.68
CA LYS A 533 8.35 14.74 22.73
C LYS A 533 9.83 14.52 22.38
N LEU A 534 10.62 15.59 22.43
CA LEU A 534 12.09 15.58 22.28
C LEU A 534 12.76 15.44 23.66
N LYS A 535 14.06 15.13 23.68
CA LYS A 535 14.88 15.18 24.91
C LYS A 535 14.96 16.63 25.43
N GLU A 536 14.98 16.81 26.75
CA GLU A 536 15.05 18.13 27.36
C GLU A 536 16.29 18.91 26.89
N GLY A 537 16.09 20.11 26.34
CA GLY A 537 17.16 20.99 25.89
C GLY A 537 17.85 20.59 24.57
N GLY A 538 17.30 19.64 23.80
CA GLY A 538 17.89 19.17 22.55
C GLY A 538 16.90 18.99 21.39
N GLU A 539 17.45 18.63 20.23
CA GLU A 539 16.70 18.33 18.99
C GLU A 539 16.55 16.81 18.75
N ASP A 540 17.06 15.99 19.66
CA ASP A 540 17.00 14.53 19.58
C ASP A 540 15.69 13.97 20.13
N PHE A 541 15.17 12.93 19.48
CA PHE A 541 14.00 12.19 19.95
C PHE A 541 14.32 11.40 21.23
N SER A 542 13.37 11.37 22.18
CA SER A 542 13.48 10.51 23.37
C SER A 542 13.11 9.07 23.02
N ASN A 543 13.86 8.10 23.55
CA ASN A 543 13.58 6.69 23.30
C ASN A 543 12.18 6.27 23.79
N THR A 544 11.65 6.99 24.78
CA THR A 544 10.35 6.73 25.42
C THR A 544 9.25 7.68 24.97
N SER A 545 9.44 8.41 23.85
CA SER A 545 8.44 9.38 23.36
C SER A 545 7.08 8.74 23.07
N LEU A 546 7.05 7.55 22.48
CA LEU A 546 5.78 6.85 22.26
C LEU A 546 5.28 6.14 23.52
N GLN A 547 6.19 5.60 24.32
CA GLN A 547 5.89 4.79 25.51
C GLN A 547 5.07 5.49 26.59
N ASN A 548 5.21 6.81 26.72
CA ASN A 548 4.49 7.56 27.74
C ASN A 548 3.22 8.23 27.23
N ASP A 549 3.09 8.39 25.91
CA ASP A 549 2.13 9.31 25.30
C ASP A 549 1.03 8.56 24.50
N PHE A 550 1.23 7.28 24.16
CA PHE A 550 0.32 6.49 23.34
C PHE A 550 0.14 5.06 23.82
N ASP A 551 -1.09 4.54 23.71
CA ASP A 551 -1.45 3.14 23.91
C ASP A 551 -2.13 2.59 22.67
N ILE A 552 -1.97 1.29 22.36
CA ILE A 552 -2.75 0.63 21.31
C ILE A 552 -4.20 0.44 21.81
N ASP A 553 -5.17 0.76 20.96
CA ASP A 553 -6.60 0.56 21.21
C ASP A 553 -6.90 -0.91 21.52
N GLN A 554 -7.74 -1.19 22.52
CA GLN A 554 -8.08 -2.56 22.91
C GLN A 554 -8.77 -3.32 21.77
N TYR A 555 -9.62 -2.66 20.99
CA TYR A 555 -10.48 -3.30 19.98
C TYR A 555 -9.91 -3.24 18.57
N GLY A 556 -8.95 -2.35 18.32
CA GLY A 556 -8.38 -2.11 17.00
C GLY A 556 -6.85 -2.03 17.03
N PRO A 557 -6.20 -1.97 15.86
CA PRO A 557 -4.74 -1.95 15.78
C PRO A 557 -4.11 -0.55 15.88
N ASP A 558 -4.90 0.52 16.01
CA ASP A 558 -4.43 1.92 16.00
C ASP A 558 -4.18 2.49 17.41
N PHE A 559 -3.58 3.68 17.49
CA PHE A 559 -3.27 4.35 18.75
C PHE A 559 -4.45 5.13 19.36
N LEU A 560 -4.60 5.02 20.67
CA LEU A 560 -5.36 5.94 21.52
C LEU A 560 -4.55 7.22 21.79
N THR A 561 -5.23 8.35 21.83
CA THR A 561 -4.63 9.69 21.97
C THR A 561 -4.73 10.27 23.38
N ASN A 562 -5.19 9.49 24.35
CA ASN A 562 -5.58 9.95 25.69
C ASN A 562 -4.43 10.52 26.53
N LYS A 563 -3.19 10.07 26.28
CA LYS A 563 -1.99 10.42 27.07
C LYS A 563 -1.07 11.40 26.34
N TYR A 564 -1.46 11.88 25.16
CA TYR A 564 -0.60 12.70 24.31
C TYR A 564 -0.13 13.98 25.00
N LYS A 565 1.17 14.28 24.85
CA LYS A 565 1.79 15.54 25.30
C LYS A 565 2.42 16.25 24.12
N SER A 566 2.00 17.50 23.91
CA SER A 566 2.45 18.31 22.78
C SER A 566 3.95 18.64 22.86
N GLY A 567 4.66 18.41 21.75
CA GLY A 567 6.08 18.75 21.58
C GLY A 567 6.31 20.13 20.96
N LYS A 568 7.42 20.28 20.23
CA LYS A 568 7.75 21.52 19.48
C LYS A 568 6.76 21.70 18.31
N LEU A 569 6.30 22.94 18.10
CA LEU A 569 5.51 23.33 16.93
C LEU A 569 6.44 23.56 15.73
N SER A 570 6.12 22.93 14.60
CA SER A 570 6.85 23.01 13.33
C SER A 570 5.89 23.37 12.20
N ILE A 571 6.37 24.13 11.22
CA ILE A 571 5.59 24.55 10.04
C ILE A 571 6.06 23.76 8.83
N PHE A 572 5.10 23.19 8.09
CA PHE A 572 5.36 22.47 6.85
C PHE A 572 4.47 23.00 5.75
N SER A 573 4.99 23.05 4.53
CA SER A 573 4.23 23.47 3.35
C SER A 573 4.58 22.64 2.13
N GLY A 574 3.65 22.58 1.19
CA GLY A 574 3.87 21.91 -0.09
C GLY A 574 2.81 22.28 -1.11
N SER A 575 2.91 21.64 -2.28
CA SER A 575 2.03 21.87 -3.42
C SER A 575 1.57 20.52 -3.97
N ALA A 576 0.31 20.43 -4.37
CA ALA A 576 -0.26 19.27 -5.04
C ALA A 576 -1.05 19.71 -6.28
N ILE A 577 -0.98 18.93 -7.36
CA ILE A 577 -1.82 19.13 -8.54
C ILE A 577 -3.18 18.53 -8.25
N MET A 578 -4.25 19.27 -8.52
CA MET A 578 -5.63 18.89 -8.20
C MET A 578 -6.17 17.86 -9.22
N GLY A 579 -6.75 16.77 -8.72
CA GLY A 579 -7.48 15.76 -9.49
C GLY A 579 -8.92 15.56 -9.02
N SER A 580 -9.73 14.79 -9.77
CA SER A 580 -11.15 14.56 -9.45
C SER A 580 -11.57 13.11 -9.29
N GLY A 581 -10.65 12.26 -8.78
CA GLY A 581 -10.87 10.81 -8.76
C GLY A 581 -11.78 10.28 -7.64
N ALA A 582 -11.98 11.01 -6.54
CA ALA A 582 -12.62 10.44 -5.34
C ALA A 582 -14.15 10.24 -5.47
N GLN A 583 -14.86 11.18 -6.12
CA GLN A 583 -16.32 11.14 -6.23
C GLN A 583 -16.83 9.98 -7.10
N PRO A 584 -16.29 9.74 -8.32
CA PRO A 584 -16.73 8.61 -9.14
C PRO A 584 -16.46 7.25 -8.48
N ALA A 585 -15.32 7.12 -7.77
CA ALA A 585 -14.98 5.90 -7.06
C ALA A 585 -16.00 5.58 -5.94
N LEU A 586 -16.38 6.58 -5.14
CA LEU A 586 -17.41 6.45 -4.12
C LEU A 586 -18.76 6.06 -4.72
N LEU A 587 -19.22 6.80 -5.75
CA LEU A 587 -20.52 6.55 -6.38
C LEU A 587 -20.61 5.14 -6.94
N ASN A 588 -19.54 4.64 -7.55
CA ASN A 588 -19.47 3.27 -8.05
C ASN A 588 -19.49 2.22 -6.94
N GLN A 589 -18.82 2.47 -5.81
CA GLN A 589 -18.83 1.56 -4.66
C GLN A 589 -20.18 1.54 -3.94
N LEU A 590 -20.82 2.69 -3.72
CA LEU A 590 -22.18 2.77 -3.16
C LEU A 590 -23.20 2.06 -4.05
N LYS A 591 -23.13 2.27 -5.37
CA LYS A 591 -23.95 1.53 -6.35
C LYS A 591 -23.73 0.02 -6.23
N SER A 592 -22.47 -0.41 -6.15
CA SER A 592 -22.12 -1.83 -6.04
C SER A 592 -22.64 -2.43 -4.74
N PHE A 593 -22.50 -1.74 -3.61
CA PHE A 593 -23.04 -2.14 -2.31
C PHE A 593 -24.56 -2.30 -2.37
N LEU A 594 -25.28 -1.28 -2.84
CA LEU A 594 -26.74 -1.31 -2.96
C LEU A 594 -27.19 -2.47 -3.87
N PHE A 595 -26.56 -2.62 -5.04
CA PHE A 595 -26.91 -3.66 -5.99
C PHE A 595 -26.67 -5.07 -5.43
N THR A 596 -25.51 -5.31 -4.82
CA THR A 596 -25.17 -6.62 -4.26
C THR A 596 -26.03 -6.97 -3.04
N THR A 597 -26.29 -6.00 -2.16
CA THR A 597 -27.14 -6.19 -0.98
C THR A 597 -28.58 -6.52 -1.37
N LEU A 598 -29.16 -5.79 -2.32
CA LEU A 598 -30.50 -6.08 -2.85
C LEU A 598 -30.57 -7.47 -3.48
N LYS A 599 -29.56 -7.85 -4.25
CA LYS A 599 -29.48 -9.18 -4.87
C LYS A 599 -29.42 -10.29 -3.82
N LYS A 600 -28.67 -10.12 -2.73
CA LYS A 600 -28.59 -11.10 -1.63
C LYS A 600 -29.92 -11.25 -0.89
N ALA A 601 -30.66 -10.16 -0.74
CA ALA A 601 -31.97 -10.16 -0.12
C ALA A 601 -33.08 -10.81 -0.98
N GLY A 602 -32.77 -11.24 -2.21
CA GLY A 602 -33.72 -11.86 -3.14
C GLY A 602 -34.31 -10.91 -4.19
N ILE A 603 -33.98 -9.61 -4.14
CA ILE A 603 -34.50 -8.59 -5.05
C ILE A 603 -33.58 -8.48 -6.28
N ILE A 604 -33.95 -9.12 -7.39
CA ILE A 604 -33.15 -9.14 -8.62
C ILE A 604 -33.64 -8.05 -9.58
N LEU A 605 -32.81 -7.05 -9.83
CA LEU A 605 -33.07 -5.95 -10.77
C LEU A 605 -32.10 -6.02 -11.96
N ASN A 606 -32.58 -5.70 -13.15
CA ASN A 606 -31.70 -5.42 -14.29
C ASN A 606 -31.04 -4.03 -14.11
N PRO A 607 -29.98 -3.69 -14.86
CA PRO A 607 -29.29 -2.41 -14.69
C PRO A 607 -30.18 -1.18 -14.87
N ASP A 608 -31.14 -1.22 -15.79
CA ASP A 608 -32.04 -0.10 -16.09
C ASP A 608 -33.06 0.12 -14.95
N ASP A 609 -33.68 -0.94 -14.43
CA ASP A 609 -34.59 -0.88 -13.28
C ASP A 609 -33.85 -0.41 -12.02
N PHE A 610 -32.60 -0.83 -11.83
CA PHE A 610 -31.78 -0.41 -10.69
C PHE A 610 -31.41 1.07 -10.77
N ASN A 611 -31.02 1.57 -11.94
CA ASN A 611 -30.76 3.01 -12.12
C ASN A 611 -32.05 3.82 -11.94
N GLY A 612 -33.18 3.36 -12.49
CA GLY A 612 -34.49 3.99 -12.26
C GLY A 612 -34.90 4.02 -10.79
N LEU A 613 -34.55 2.99 -10.02
CA LEU A 613 -34.76 2.97 -8.58
C LEU A 613 -33.90 4.04 -7.86
N LEU A 614 -32.61 4.14 -8.20
CA LEU A 614 -31.69 5.13 -7.61
C LEU A 614 -32.13 6.58 -7.89
N ASP A 615 -32.80 6.82 -9.02
CA ASP A 615 -33.28 8.13 -9.44
C ASP A 615 -34.53 8.62 -8.69
N SER A 616 -35.06 7.82 -7.76
CA SER A 616 -36.19 8.19 -6.88
C SER A 616 -36.03 9.58 -6.26
N THR A 617 -37.16 10.28 -6.07
CA THR A 617 -37.20 11.66 -5.56
C THR A 617 -36.97 11.76 -4.05
N ASP A 618 -37.48 10.78 -3.31
CA ASP A 618 -37.35 10.68 -1.84
C ASP A 618 -37.26 9.20 -1.40
N TRP A 619 -36.89 8.99 -0.13
CA TRP A 619 -36.75 7.64 0.45
C TRP A 619 -38.06 6.85 0.42
N ASN A 620 -39.22 7.49 0.60
CA ASN A 620 -40.50 6.80 0.63
C ASN A 620 -40.84 6.22 -0.75
N SER A 621 -40.53 6.94 -1.83
CA SER A 621 -40.66 6.47 -3.20
C SER A 621 -39.71 5.31 -3.48
N PHE A 622 -38.45 5.42 -3.05
CA PHE A 622 -37.46 4.35 -3.16
C PHE A 622 -37.93 3.08 -2.44
N PHE A 623 -38.34 3.21 -1.17
CA PHE A 623 -38.84 2.13 -0.34
C PHE A 623 -40.11 1.47 -0.91
N THR A 624 -41.08 2.27 -1.38
CA THR A 624 -42.32 1.74 -1.96
C THR A 624 -42.05 0.95 -3.24
N THR A 625 -41.13 1.42 -4.07
CA THR A 625 -40.72 0.73 -5.30
C THR A 625 -40.03 -0.59 -5.00
N LEU A 626 -39.15 -0.61 -3.98
CA LEU A 626 -38.53 -1.84 -3.50
C LEU A 626 -39.55 -2.85 -2.97
N LYS A 627 -40.49 -2.39 -2.13
CA LYS A 627 -41.55 -3.25 -1.56
C LYS A 627 -42.45 -3.86 -2.63
N ASN A 628 -42.69 -3.14 -3.72
CA ASN A 628 -43.47 -3.66 -4.86
C ASN A 628 -42.71 -4.73 -5.68
N LYS A 629 -41.40 -4.87 -5.50
CA LYS A 629 -40.54 -5.88 -6.14
C LYS A 629 -40.26 -7.07 -5.22
N GLU A 630 -40.82 -7.09 -4.02
CA GLU A 630 -40.78 -8.20 -3.06
C GLU A 630 -41.51 -9.43 -3.62
N ASP A 631 -40.94 -10.61 -3.37
CA ASP A 631 -41.54 -11.91 -3.67
C ASP A 631 -41.47 -12.85 -2.46
N ASP A 632 -42.07 -14.05 -2.57
CA ASP A 632 -42.07 -15.05 -1.48
C ASP A 632 -40.67 -15.53 -1.07
N LYS A 633 -39.62 -15.21 -1.83
CA LYS A 633 -38.23 -15.59 -1.57
C LYS A 633 -37.41 -14.47 -0.94
N THR A 634 -38.00 -13.29 -0.76
CA THR A 634 -37.34 -12.14 -0.17
C THR A 634 -37.13 -12.35 1.34
N ASP A 635 -35.96 -11.97 1.83
CA ASP A 635 -35.59 -12.13 3.24
C ASP A 635 -36.45 -11.22 4.16
N LYS A 636 -37.12 -11.81 5.15
CA LYS A 636 -38.02 -11.08 6.07
C LYS A 636 -37.26 -10.20 7.06
N ASP A 637 -36.03 -10.59 7.42
CA ASP A 637 -35.19 -9.80 8.31
C ASP A 637 -34.70 -8.56 7.57
N PHE A 638 -34.40 -8.71 6.28
CA PHE A 638 -34.09 -7.60 5.38
C PHE A 638 -35.24 -6.59 5.27
N ILE A 639 -36.49 -7.03 5.10
CA ILE A 639 -37.67 -6.14 5.04
C ILE A 639 -37.85 -5.36 6.35
N SER A 640 -37.57 -6.01 7.49
CA SER A 640 -37.63 -5.37 8.80
C SER A 640 -36.56 -4.28 8.94
N LEU A 641 -35.34 -4.54 8.47
CA LEU A 641 -34.23 -3.59 8.46
C LEU A 641 -34.54 -2.33 7.61
N ILE A 642 -35.04 -2.50 6.39
CA ILE A 642 -35.30 -1.36 5.49
C ILE A 642 -36.49 -0.51 5.92
N SER A 643 -37.34 -1.02 6.81
CA SER A 643 -38.49 -0.29 7.36
C SER A 643 -38.10 0.69 8.48
N LEU A 644 -36.85 0.64 8.97
CA LEU A 644 -36.34 1.53 10.00
C LEU A 644 -36.14 2.96 9.46
N THR A 645 -36.48 3.95 10.28
CA THR A 645 -36.40 5.37 9.91
C THR A 645 -35.13 6.07 10.38
N ASP A 646 -34.37 5.48 11.29
CA ASP A 646 -33.09 6.04 11.72
C ASP A 646 -31.99 5.67 10.72
N LEU A 647 -31.16 6.65 10.32
CA LEU A 647 -30.02 6.41 9.44
C LEU A 647 -28.99 5.49 10.10
N THR A 648 -28.81 5.60 11.41
CA THR A 648 -27.86 4.79 12.16
C THR A 648 -28.29 3.33 12.27
N GLU A 649 -29.57 3.02 12.03
CA GLU A 649 -30.08 1.65 12.07
C GLU A 649 -30.39 1.10 10.66
N ASN A 650 -30.50 1.98 9.64
CA ASN A 650 -30.83 1.61 8.27
C ASN A 650 -29.68 1.88 7.29
N PRO A 651 -28.75 0.92 7.10
CA PRO A 651 -27.59 1.10 6.23
C PRO A 651 -27.95 1.33 4.75
N ILE A 652 -29.11 0.83 4.29
CA ILE A 652 -29.56 1.02 2.89
C ILE A 652 -30.02 2.45 2.68
N ARG A 653 -30.76 3.00 3.65
CA ARG A 653 -31.16 4.40 3.63
C ARG A 653 -29.95 5.32 3.65
N THR A 654 -29.00 5.06 4.56
CA THR A 654 -27.74 5.81 4.65
C THR A 654 -26.98 5.77 3.32
N ALA A 655 -26.84 4.60 2.70
CA ALA A 655 -26.17 4.47 1.40
C ALA A 655 -26.89 5.24 0.27
N TRP A 656 -28.23 5.19 0.22
CA TRP A 656 -29.01 5.88 -0.81
C TRP A 656 -29.01 7.40 -0.62
N GLU A 657 -29.21 7.90 0.61
CA GLU A 657 -29.15 9.34 0.89
C GLU A 657 -27.75 9.90 0.65
N ALA A 658 -26.70 9.16 1.04
CA ALA A 658 -25.32 9.51 0.72
C ALA A 658 -25.07 9.54 -0.80
N TYR A 659 -25.61 8.58 -1.56
CA TYR A 659 -25.51 8.55 -3.02
C TYR A 659 -26.17 9.79 -3.67
N LYS A 660 -27.39 10.14 -3.25
CA LYS A 660 -28.10 11.34 -3.77
C LYS A 660 -27.37 12.63 -3.41
N THR A 661 -26.87 12.72 -2.18
CA THR A 661 -26.15 13.90 -1.68
C THR A 661 -24.81 14.06 -2.40
N ALA A 662 -24.08 12.96 -2.63
CA ALA A 662 -22.83 12.96 -3.37
C ALA A 662 -23.01 13.36 -4.84
N LEU A 663 -24.15 13.05 -5.48
CA LEU A 663 -24.45 13.52 -6.85
C LEU A 663 -24.72 15.02 -6.92
N GLN A 664 -25.28 15.61 -5.86
CA GLN A 664 -25.59 17.03 -5.78
C GLN A 664 -24.40 17.88 -5.33
N THR A 665 -23.41 17.25 -4.69
CA THR A 665 -22.25 17.94 -4.12
C THR A 665 -21.09 17.91 -5.11
N ASN A 666 -20.73 19.07 -5.66
CA ASN A 666 -19.50 19.21 -6.44
C ASN A 666 -18.30 19.11 -5.48
N VAL A 667 -17.48 18.09 -5.62
CA VAL A 667 -16.30 17.90 -4.77
C VAL A 667 -15.02 17.73 -5.58
N ILE A 668 -13.91 18.22 -5.04
CA ILE A 668 -12.57 17.95 -5.54
C ILE A 668 -11.74 17.39 -4.40
N SER A 669 -11.06 16.27 -4.67
CA SER A 669 -10.21 15.60 -3.69
C SER A 669 -8.78 15.57 -4.18
N GLN A 670 -7.85 15.91 -3.30
CA GLN A 670 -6.44 15.77 -3.58
C GLN A 670 -5.66 15.26 -2.37
N THR A 671 -4.81 14.26 -2.60
CA THR A 671 -3.80 13.83 -1.63
C THR A 671 -2.73 14.91 -1.51
N LEU A 672 -2.29 15.21 -0.29
CA LEU A 672 -1.20 16.15 -0.03
C LEU A 672 0.14 15.53 -0.47
N ASN A 673 0.42 15.55 -1.77
CA ASN A 673 1.65 15.01 -2.30
C ASN A 673 2.88 15.71 -1.71
N GLY A 674 3.93 14.95 -1.44
CA GLY A 674 5.16 15.46 -0.80
C GLY A 674 5.04 15.68 0.71
N PHE A 675 3.89 15.42 1.34
CA PHE A 675 3.67 15.64 2.77
C PHE A 675 4.64 14.85 3.67
N ASN A 676 4.78 13.53 3.46
CA ASN A 676 5.74 12.73 4.22
C ASN A 676 7.20 13.09 3.88
N GLU A 677 7.47 13.52 2.65
CA GLU A 677 8.81 13.96 2.23
C GLU A 677 9.19 15.26 2.95
N ALA A 678 8.24 16.18 3.18
CA ALA A 678 8.46 17.43 3.90
C ALA A 678 8.97 17.18 5.33
N PHE A 679 8.45 16.15 6.01
CA PHE A 679 8.94 15.72 7.32
C PHE A 679 10.35 15.12 7.31
N LEU A 680 10.79 14.61 6.16
CA LEU A 680 12.15 14.16 5.92
C LEU A 680 13.04 15.29 5.32
N MET A 681 12.57 16.54 5.37
CA MET A 681 13.24 17.72 4.80
C MET A 681 13.47 17.61 3.29
N ARG A 682 12.49 17.06 2.56
CA ARG A 682 12.53 16.84 1.11
C ARG A 682 11.31 17.44 0.42
N ARG A 683 11.51 17.99 -0.78
CA ARG A 683 10.47 18.43 -1.71
C ARG A 683 10.33 17.43 -2.84
N LYS A 684 9.14 16.89 -3.06
CA LYS A 684 8.86 16.13 -4.28
C LYS A 684 8.64 17.10 -5.44
N THR A 685 9.55 17.12 -6.41
CA THR A 685 9.46 17.98 -7.60
C THR A 685 10.25 17.38 -8.75
N ALA A 686 9.86 17.72 -9.99
CA ALA A 686 10.63 17.37 -11.17
C ALA A 686 12.03 18.01 -11.08
N GLN A 687 13.06 17.25 -11.46
CA GLN A 687 14.46 17.67 -11.35
C GLN A 687 15.09 17.80 -12.74
N LEU A 688 15.83 18.89 -12.95
CA LEU A 688 16.67 19.05 -14.13
C LEU A 688 17.83 18.04 -14.11
N PRO A 689 18.40 17.64 -15.27
CA PRO A 689 19.63 16.83 -15.33
C PRO A 689 20.77 17.41 -14.46
N ILE A 690 21.57 16.53 -13.83
CA ILE A 690 22.75 16.95 -13.06
C ILE A 690 23.76 17.54 -14.04
N SER A 691 24.03 18.84 -13.92
CA SER A 691 24.98 19.55 -14.76
C SER A 691 25.44 20.82 -14.05
N GLU A 692 26.72 21.17 -14.22
CA GLU A 692 27.32 22.39 -13.70
C GLU A 692 27.96 23.19 -14.85
N PRO A 693 27.15 23.88 -15.67
CA PRO A 693 27.65 24.53 -16.88
C PRO A 693 28.51 25.77 -16.59
N LEU A 694 28.41 26.33 -15.38
CA LEU A 694 29.11 27.57 -14.98
C LEU A 694 30.44 27.31 -14.26
N GLY A 695 30.68 26.08 -13.79
CA GLY A 695 31.88 25.74 -13.03
C GLY A 695 33.12 25.62 -13.91
N PHE A 696 34.28 25.67 -13.28
CA PHE A 696 35.57 25.30 -13.87
C PHE A 696 35.62 23.80 -14.20
N GLU A 697 36.62 23.39 -15.00
CA GLU A 697 36.77 21.99 -15.46
C GLU A 697 36.74 20.95 -14.34
N SER A 698 37.31 21.27 -13.17
CA SER A 698 37.32 20.37 -12.02
C SER A 698 35.93 20.16 -11.41
N GLU A 699 35.08 21.18 -11.42
CA GLU A 699 33.72 21.19 -10.86
C GLU A 699 32.75 20.52 -11.83
N GLN A 700 32.91 20.81 -13.13
CA GLN A 700 32.23 20.09 -14.21
C GLN A 700 32.50 18.57 -14.14
N SER A 701 33.77 18.17 -13.96
CA SER A 701 34.16 16.77 -13.83
C SER A 701 33.57 16.11 -12.57
N PHE A 702 33.53 16.85 -11.45
CA PHE A 702 32.90 16.41 -10.22
C PHE A 702 31.39 16.16 -10.42
N SER A 703 30.68 17.14 -10.99
CA SER A 703 29.25 17.05 -11.28
C SER A 703 28.90 15.95 -12.31
N GLN A 704 29.77 15.71 -13.31
CA GLN A 704 29.64 14.56 -14.23
C GLN A 704 29.80 13.22 -13.51
N LYS A 705 30.72 13.13 -12.54
CA LYS A 705 30.87 11.91 -11.71
C LYS A 705 29.62 11.66 -10.86
N VAL A 706 29.04 12.71 -10.25
CA VAL A 706 27.74 12.63 -9.56
C VAL A 706 26.66 12.13 -10.52
N GLN A 707 26.57 12.72 -11.72
CA GLN A 707 25.60 12.30 -12.75
C GLN A 707 25.72 10.81 -13.10
N LYS A 708 26.94 10.30 -13.28
CA LYS A 708 27.19 8.89 -13.59
C LYS A 708 26.75 7.94 -12.46
N LEU A 709 26.96 8.31 -11.20
CA LEU A 709 26.62 7.48 -10.04
C LEU A 709 25.14 7.52 -9.69
N VAL A 710 24.52 8.70 -9.73
CA VAL A 710 23.09 8.89 -9.40
C VAL A 710 22.19 8.36 -10.51
N GLY A 711 22.55 8.58 -11.77
CA GLY A 711 21.70 8.24 -12.92
C GLY A 711 20.61 9.27 -13.20
N THR A 712 19.57 8.87 -13.93
CA THR A 712 18.50 9.76 -14.40
C THR A 712 17.35 9.92 -13.40
N ASP A 713 17.06 8.87 -12.63
CA ASP A 713 15.85 8.75 -11.83
C ASP A 713 15.96 9.51 -10.51
N ARG A 714 15.35 10.71 -10.48
CA ARG A 714 15.38 11.60 -9.31
C ARG A 714 14.01 12.21 -9.10
N SER A 715 13.55 12.20 -7.85
CA SER A 715 12.17 12.58 -7.52
C SER A 715 12.05 13.59 -6.38
N SER A 716 13.14 13.93 -5.69
CA SER A 716 13.14 14.79 -4.52
C SER A 716 14.35 15.73 -4.47
N SER A 717 14.19 16.92 -3.88
CA SER A 717 15.30 17.86 -3.53
C SER A 717 15.23 18.22 -2.05
N PRO A 718 16.35 18.60 -1.39
CA PRO A 718 16.34 18.93 0.03
C PRO A 718 15.67 20.30 0.30
N ILE A 719 14.93 20.39 1.42
CA ILE A 719 14.41 21.64 1.99
C ILE A 719 15.02 21.82 3.38
N VAL A 720 16.05 22.66 3.47
CA VAL A 720 16.79 22.93 4.71
C VAL A 720 16.03 23.78 5.74
N ALA A 721 14.89 24.39 5.34
CA ALA A 721 14.11 25.29 6.17
C ALA A 721 13.09 24.57 7.07
N PHE A 722 12.80 23.30 6.82
CA PHE A 722 11.85 22.52 7.63
C PHE A 722 12.54 21.83 8.80
N ASP A 723 11.77 21.56 9.86
CA ASP A 723 12.24 20.73 10.96
C ASP A 723 12.25 19.25 10.56
N PHE A 724 13.26 18.51 11.00
CA PHE A 724 13.34 17.07 10.78
C PHE A 724 12.37 16.31 11.70
N ASN A 725 11.36 15.64 11.13
CA ASN A 725 10.31 14.93 11.87
C ASN A 725 9.94 13.54 11.29
N PRO A 726 10.83 12.54 11.33
CA PRO A 726 10.60 11.22 10.72
C PRO A 726 9.43 10.42 11.33
N ILE A 727 9.01 10.74 12.56
CA ILE A 727 7.84 10.16 13.23
C ILE A 727 6.71 11.19 13.22
N ARG A 728 5.91 11.17 12.16
CA ARG A 728 4.74 12.03 12.01
C ARG A 728 3.75 11.74 13.12
N SER A 729 3.49 12.72 14.00
CA SER A 729 2.45 12.64 15.03
C SER A 729 2.05 14.03 15.49
N GLY A 730 0.92 14.12 16.19
CA GLY A 730 0.55 15.28 17.01
C GLY A 730 -0.63 16.10 16.48
N LEU A 731 -0.93 17.18 17.19
CA LEU A 731 -1.97 18.13 16.81
C LEU A 731 -1.56 18.86 15.54
N PHE A 732 -2.46 18.93 14.57
CA PHE A 732 -2.22 19.65 13.33
C PHE A 732 -3.29 20.71 13.08
N LYS A 733 -2.87 21.84 12.53
CA LYS A 733 -3.74 22.93 12.13
C LYS A 733 -3.43 23.33 10.69
N LEU A 734 -4.47 23.43 9.86
CA LEU A 734 -4.34 24.02 8.54
C LEU A 734 -4.22 25.54 8.68
N ASN A 735 -3.08 26.11 8.31
CA ASN A 735 -2.83 27.55 8.36
C ASN A 735 -3.30 28.24 7.10
N ARG A 736 -2.99 27.65 5.94
CA ARG A 736 -3.29 28.23 4.63
C ARG A 736 -3.56 27.12 3.63
N LEU A 737 -4.65 27.28 2.88
CA LEU A 737 -4.90 26.56 1.65
C LEU A 737 -5.09 27.59 0.54
N ARG A 738 -4.28 27.49 -0.51
CA ARG A 738 -4.33 28.38 -1.66
C ARG A 738 -4.47 27.56 -2.92
N LEU A 739 -5.53 27.83 -3.66
CA LEU A 739 -5.76 27.23 -4.96
C LEU A 739 -5.19 28.15 -6.04
N TYR A 740 -4.58 27.57 -7.06
CA TYR A 740 -4.20 28.27 -8.27
C TYR A 740 -5.00 27.71 -9.42
N ASP A 741 -5.58 28.56 -10.25
CA ASP A 741 -6.23 28.09 -11.47
C ASP A 741 -5.23 27.72 -12.57
N ASN A 742 -5.74 27.29 -13.72
CA ASN A 742 -4.92 26.94 -14.89
C ASN A 742 -4.12 28.13 -15.46
N PHE A 743 -4.48 29.38 -15.12
CA PHE A 743 -3.73 30.59 -15.47
C PHE A 743 -2.68 30.97 -14.40
N GLY A 744 -2.66 30.28 -13.26
CA GLY A 744 -1.76 30.55 -12.15
C GLY A 744 -2.24 31.70 -11.26
N GLU A 745 -3.52 32.07 -11.32
CA GLU A 745 -4.08 33.07 -10.42
C GLU A 745 -4.32 32.45 -9.03
N PRO A 746 -3.71 33.00 -7.96
CA PRO A 746 -3.88 32.49 -6.61
C PRO A 746 -5.24 32.87 -6.03
N PHE A 747 -5.81 31.93 -5.28
CA PHE A 747 -7.09 32.07 -4.61
C PHE A 747 -6.99 31.46 -3.22
N ASP A 748 -6.92 32.33 -2.20
CA ASP A 748 -6.85 31.91 -0.81
C ASP A 748 -8.24 31.45 -0.32
N LEU A 749 -8.29 30.25 0.25
CA LEU A 749 -9.49 29.74 0.88
C LEU A 749 -9.64 30.35 2.28
N THR A 750 -10.77 31.00 2.55
CA THR A 750 -11.11 31.43 3.90
C THR A 750 -11.32 30.19 4.76
N MET A 751 -10.44 29.97 5.73
CA MET A 751 -10.59 28.87 6.66
C MET A 751 -11.68 29.22 7.68
N ASP A 752 -12.89 28.71 7.49
CA ASP A 752 -13.93 28.75 8.54
C ASP A 752 -13.50 27.92 9.76
N GLU A 753 -14.05 28.24 10.94
CA GLU A 753 -13.81 27.46 12.17
C GLU A 753 -14.32 26.01 12.05
N LYS A 754 -15.31 25.75 11.19
CA LYS A 754 -15.96 24.44 11.00
C LYS A 754 -15.37 23.67 9.80
N GLN A 755 -14.12 23.21 9.94
CA GLN A 755 -13.56 22.22 9.00
C GLN A 755 -13.93 20.81 9.46
N THR A 756 -14.51 20.02 8.57
CA THR A 756 -14.88 18.63 8.88
C THR A 756 -13.62 17.75 8.85
N THR A 757 -13.44 16.90 9.85
CA THR A 757 -12.29 16.01 9.94
C THR A 757 -12.81 14.60 10.16
N SER A 758 -12.31 13.62 9.40
CA SER A 758 -12.68 12.23 9.61
C SER A 758 -12.23 11.74 10.97
N GLU A 759 -12.99 10.84 11.59
CA GLU A 759 -12.70 10.29 12.91
C GLU A 759 -11.24 9.84 13.11
N PRO A 760 -10.57 9.17 12.14
CA PRO A 760 -9.19 8.71 12.31
C PRO A 760 -8.15 9.82 12.43
N LEU A 761 -8.54 11.04 12.06
CA LEU A 761 -7.74 12.27 12.18
C LEU A 761 -8.21 13.15 13.35
N THR A 762 -8.99 12.60 14.27
CA THR A 762 -9.43 13.28 15.49
C THR A 762 -8.88 12.61 16.74
N ASP A 763 -8.64 13.42 17.78
CA ASP A 763 -8.39 12.92 19.13
C ASP A 763 -9.68 12.82 19.95
N ARG A 764 -9.57 12.35 21.19
CA ARG A 764 -10.70 12.23 22.13
C ARG A 764 -11.38 13.58 22.44
N TYR A 765 -10.68 14.70 22.24
CA TYR A 765 -11.20 16.05 22.45
C TYR A 765 -11.74 16.67 21.14
N PHE A 766 -11.95 15.85 20.10
CA PHE A 766 -12.39 16.29 18.77
C PHE A 766 -11.45 17.30 18.11
N SER A 767 -10.19 17.33 18.53
CA SER A 767 -9.13 18.13 17.92
C SER A 767 -8.48 17.35 16.78
N LYS A 768 -8.04 18.08 15.75
CA LYS A 768 -7.33 17.53 14.60
C LYS A 768 -5.99 16.94 15.01
N PHE A 769 -5.82 15.65 14.79
CA PHE A 769 -4.69 14.89 15.28
C PHE A 769 -4.16 13.90 14.26
N LEU A 770 -2.84 13.90 14.04
CA LEU A 770 -2.16 12.87 13.28
C LEU A 770 -1.65 11.80 14.23
N ARG A 771 -2.20 10.59 14.14
CA ARG A 771 -1.69 9.43 14.89
C ARG A 771 -0.24 9.13 14.45
N PRO A 772 0.63 8.63 15.36
CA PRO A 772 2.02 8.32 15.05
C PRO A 772 2.16 7.41 13.83
N ARG A 773 2.94 7.83 12.84
CA ARG A 773 3.31 7.07 11.63
C ARG A 773 4.76 7.37 11.23
N LEU A 774 5.47 6.39 10.69
CA LEU A 774 6.81 6.60 10.12
C LEU A 774 6.70 7.20 8.71
N ALA A 775 7.40 8.30 8.48
CA ALA A 775 7.48 8.92 7.15
C ALA A 775 8.30 8.06 6.17
N GLN A 776 9.35 7.39 6.67
CA GLN A 776 10.14 6.44 5.90
C GLN A 776 9.45 5.07 5.83
N PRO A 777 9.42 4.41 4.65
CA PRO A 777 8.80 3.10 4.52
C PRO A 777 9.46 2.04 5.40
N THR A 778 8.63 1.30 6.13
CA THR A 778 9.05 0.33 7.15
C THR A 778 8.18 -0.92 7.08
N ARG A 779 8.68 -2.07 7.53
CA ARG A 779 7.89 -3.31 7.69
C ARG A 779 8.08 -3.92 9.07
N LEU A 780 7.02 -4.57 9.55
CA LEU A 780 7.05 -5.49 10.67
C LEU A 780 7.33 -6.90 10.12
N ASN A 781 8.52 -7.43 10.38
CA ASN A 781 8.85 -8.81 10.10
C ASN A 781 8.37 -9.67 11.25
N PHE A 782 7.32 -10.43 11.01
CA PHE A 782 6.86 -11.50 11.89
C PHE A 782 6.90 -12.81 11.11
N ARG A 783 7.78 -13.73 11.51
CA ARG A 783 8.16 -14.92 10.74
C ARG A 783 8.28 -16.16 11.60
N TRP A 784 7.78 -17.28 11.07
CA TRP A 784 7.97 -18.61 11.63
C TRP A 784 9.43 -19.04 11.54
N LEU A 785 9.98 -19.55 12.64
CA LEU A 785 11.29 -20.18 12.68
C LEU A 785 11.13 -21.70 12.68
N SER A 786 11.97 -22.39 11.93
CA SER A 786 12.05 -23.85 11.94
C SER A 786 12.33 -24.39 13.35
N ALA A 787 11.62 -25.45 13.72
CA ALA A 787 11.82 -26.16 14.98
C ALA A 787 13.18 -26.88 15.05
N ILE A 788 13.79 -27.17 13.89
CA ILE A 788 15.08 -27.88 13.76
C ILE A 788 16.07 -26.92 13.08
N PRO A 789 17.32 -26.81 13.58
CA PRO A 789 18.36 -26.06 12.88
C PRO A 789 18.64 -26.65 11.49
N LEU A 790 18.70 -25.80 10.46
CA LEU A 790 19.01 -26.21 9.07
C LEU A 790 20.51 -26.11 8.75
N THR A 791 21.30 -25.46 9.61
CA THR A 791 22.74 -25.23 9.43
C THR A 791 23.56 -25.81 10.58
N SER A 792 24.78 -26.24 10.28
CA SER A 792 25.78 -26.69 11.25
C SER A 792 26.15 -25.58 12.24
N ALA A 793 26.53 -25.96 13.46
CA ALA A 793 26.84 -25.03 14.56
C ALA A 793 27.98 -24.04 14.28
N GLU A 794 28.82 -24.27 13.25
CA GLU A 794 29.95 -23.40 12.88
C GLU A 794 29.51 -22.12 12.13
N ASP A 795 28.35 -22.13 11.45
CA ASP A 795 27.84 -20.97 10.68
C ASP A 795 26.94 -20.04 11.51
N GLN A 796 26.75 -20.33 12.81
CA GLN A 796 25.81 -19.61 13.69
C GLN A 796 26.32 -18.23 14.17
N TYR A 797 27.60 -17.91 13.98
CA TYR A 797 28.26 -16.84 14.73
C TYR A 797 28.20 -15.44 14.09
N GLU A 798 27.79 -15.27 12.83
CA GLU A 798 27.86 -13.96 12.17
C GLU A 798 26.54 -13.35 11.70
N ASP A 799 25.47 -14.11 11.46
CA ASP A 799 24.27 -13.60 10.77
C ASP A 799 22.97 -13.76 11.56
N HIS A 800 22.81 -12.98 12.64
CA HIS A 800 21.59 -12.94 13.45
C HIS A 800 20.33 -12.52 12.66
N ILE A 801 20.47 -11.96 11.45
CA ILE A 801 19.35 -11.57 10.58
C ILE A 801 18.72 -12.79 9.88
N ASN A 802 19.51 -13.83 9.60
CA ASN A 802 19.16 -14.95 8.74
C ASN A 802 18.94 -16.26 9.53
N ALA A 803 18.07 -16.24 10.55
CA ALA A 803 17.71 -17.49 11.22
C ALA A 803 16.92 -18.41 10.29
N ASN A 804 16.96 -19.71 10.59
CA ASN A 804 16.26 -20.78 9.87
C ASN A 804 14.74 -20.52 9.80
N GLU A 805 14.29 -19.72 8.83
CA GLU A 805 12.87 -19.44 8.59
C GLU A 805 12.17 -20.68 8.04
N THR A 806 10.89 -20.85 8.40
CA THR A 806 10.03 -21.89 7.79
C THR A 806 9.80 -21.57 6.32
N ASN A 807 9.92 -22.59 5.47
CA ASN A 807 9.54 -22.55 4.07
C ASN A 807 8.42 -23.58 3.79
N ASP A 808 8.06 -23.76 2.51
CA ASP A 808 6.97 -24.67 2.12
C ASP A 808 7.27 -26.16 2.37
N HIS A 809 8.47 -26.50 2.85
CA HIS A 809 8.87 -27.86 3.16
C HIS A 809 8.47 -28.26 4.60
N PRO A 810 7.79 -29.40 4.81
CA PRO A 810 7.39 -29.91 6.14
C PRO A 810 8.51 -30.08 7.19
N LEU A 811 9.77 -30.24 6.75
CA LEU A 811 10.92 -30.35 7.65
C LEU A 811 11.19 -29.04 8.38
N THR A 812 10.91 -27.91 7.73
CA THR A 812 11.09 -26.57 8.30
C THR A 812 9.90 -26.10 9.15
N SER A 813 8.96 -27.00 9.45
CA SER A 813 7.79 -26.70 10.29
C SER A 813 8.20 -26.01 11.60
N PRO A 814 7.45 -24.98 12.04
CA PRO A 814 7.74 -24.25 13.27
C PRO A 814 7.38 -25.00 14.54
N ILE A 815 6.70 -26.14 14.42
CA ILE A 815 6.19 -26.93 15.56
C ILE A 815 7.32 -27.75 16.18
N CYS A 816 7.62 -27.45 17.44
CA CYS A 816 8.64 -28.15 18.23
C CYS A 816 8.07 -29.40 18.93
N GLY A 817 6.79 -29.36 19.30
CA GLY A 817 6.06 -30.43 19.97
C GLY A 817 4.64 -29.98 20.32
N TRP A 818 3.88 -30.86 20.98
CA TRP A 818 2.49 -30.59 21.36
C TRP A 818 2.25 -30.77 22.85
N LEU A 819 1.41 -29.90 23.39
CA LEU A 819 0.85 -30.01 24.73
C LEU A 819 -0.64 -30.31 24.62
N LEU A 820 -1.12 -31.28 25.39
CA LEU A 820 -2.54 -31.63 25.46
C LEU A 820 -3.02 -31.49 26.90
N PRO A 821 -3.74 -30.42 27.25
CA PRO A 821 -4.27 -30.26 28.59
C PRO A 821 -5.40 -31.26 28.85
N ASN A 822 -5.28 -32.02 29.93
CA ASN A 822 -6.34 -32.89 30.46
C ASN A 822 -6.92 -32.24 31.72
N TYR A 823 -8.12 -31.67 31.57
CA TYR A 823 -8.82 -30.96 32.64
C TYR A 823 -9.50 -31.89 33.66
N ILE A 824 -9.57 -33.20 33.40
CA ILE A 824 -10.15 -34.18 34.34
C ILE A 824 -9.12 -34.50 35.43
N ASP A 825 -7.89 -34.81 35.02
CA ASP A 825 -6.82 -35.24 35.94
C ASP A 825 -5.84 -34.12 36.29
N ASN A 826 -6.10 -32.88 35.83
CA ASN A 826 -5.17 -31.74 35.93
C ASN A 826 -3.74 -32.07 35.44
N THR A 827 -3.63 -32.81 34.34
CA THR A 827 -2.34 -33.20 33.73
C THR A 827 -2.14 -32.56 32.37
N ILE A 828 -0.89 -32.47 31.92
CA ILE A 828 -0.55 -31.98 30.58
C ILE A 828 0.19 -33.10 29.84
N GLY A 829 -0.46 -33.67 28.82
CA GLY A 829 0.16 -34.62 27.89
C GLY A 829 1.19 -33.93 27.01
N VAL A 830 2.34 -34.58 26.80
CA VAL A 830 3.47 -34.07 26.03
C VAL A 830 3.76 -35.02 24.87
N TYR A 831 3.70 -34.47 23.65
CA TYR A 831 3.86 -35.23 22.41
C TYR A 831 4.95 -34.63 21.52
N ALA A 832 5.64 -35.48 20.78
CA ALA A 832 6.65 -35.06 19.80
C ALA A 832 5.99 -34.42 18.57
N LYS A 833 6.80 -33.76 17.73
CA LYS A 833 6.34 -33.06 16.50
C LYS A 833 5.38 -33.89 15.64
N ASP A 834 5.60 -35.20 15.53
CA ASP A 834 4.81 -36.12 14.69
C ASP A 834 3.51 -36.62 15.35
N GLY A 835 3.20 -36.17 16.57
CA GLY A 835 2.03 -36.59 17.33
C GLY A 835 2.23 -37.84 18.19
N SER A 836 3.45 -38.39 18.27
CA SER A 836 3.74 -39.53 19.15
C SER A 836 3.81 -39.12 20.62
N ALA A 837 3.27 -39.95 21.51
CA ALA A 837 3.26 -39.71 22.95
C ALA A 837 4.67 -39.83 23.55
N VAL A 838 5.15 -38.77 24.19
CA VAL A 838 6.48 -38.72 24.84
C VAL A 838 6.37 -38.89 26.35
N GLY A 839 5.41 -38.23 26.99
CA GLY A 839 5.20 -38.26 28.44
C GLY A 839 4.07 -37.34 28.86
N TYR A 840 3.98 -37.05 30.15
CA TYR A 840 3.05 -36.06 30.69
C TYR A 840 3.62 -35.41 31.96
N VAL A 841 3.11 -34.21 32.27
CA VAL A 841 3.33 -33.54 33.55
C VAL A 841 2.13 -33.82 34.44
N ASP A 842 2.36 -34.42 35.61
CA ASP A 842 1.31 -34.72 36.57
C ASP A 842 0.83 -33.49 37.34
N GLU A 843 -0.25 -33.64 38.13
CA GLU A 843 -0.83 -32.57 38.94
C GLU A 843 0.22 -31.90 39.84
N ASN A 844 1.23 -32.64 40.31
CA ASN A 844 2.29 -32.18 41.20
C ASN A 844 3.50 -31.60 40.45
N ALA A 845 3.35 -31.30 39.15
CA ALA A 845 4.39 -30.82 38.25
C ALA A 845 5.62 -31.76 38.13
N ASN A 846 5.42 -33.07 38.23
CA ASN A 846 6.48 -34.05 37.96
C ASN A 846 6.40 -34.61 36.54
N TRP A 847 7.58 -34.86 35.96
CA TRP A 847 7.70 -35.56 34.69
C TRP A 847 7.41 -37.06 34.86
N LYS A 848 6.48 -37.57 34.05
CA LYS A 848 6.12 -38.99 33.97
C LYS A 848 6.12 -39.45 32.52
N LEU A 849 6.44 -40.72 32.31
CA LEU A 849 6.34 -41.36 31.00
C LEU A 849 4.93 -41.95 30.80
N PRO A 850 4.52 -42.23 29.55
CA PRO A 850 3.25 -42.88 29.27
C PRO A 850 3.15 -44.22 30.02
N PRO A 851 1.96 -44.64 30.46
CA PRO A 851 1.79 -45.78 31.36
C PRO A 851 2.44 -47.08 30.85
N TRP A 852 2.37 -47.32 29.54
CA TRP A 852 2.96 -48.49 28.88
C TRP A 852 4.48 -48.41 28.67
N SER A 853 5.14 -47.34 29.08
CA SER A 853 6.59 -47.17 28.96
C SER A 853 7.33 -47.91 30.07
N THR A 854 8.35 -48.69 29.70
CA THR A 854 9.23 -49.40 30.64
C THR A 854 10.51 -48.62 30.97
N LYS A 855 10.68 -47.42 30.40
CA LYS A 855 11.86 -46.57 30.63
C LYS A 855 11.76 -45.82 31.96
N VAL A 856 12.91 -45.42 32.49
CA VAL A 856 12.97 -44.48 33.62
C VAL A 856 12.78 -43.06 33.07
N PRO A 857 11.89 -42.23 33.66
CA PRO A 857 11.69 -40.85 33.19
C PRO A 857 12.97 -40.03 33.28
N ASP A 858 13.39 -39.46 32.15
CA ASP A 858 14.52 -38.55 32.04
C ASP A 858 14.20 -37.47 30.99
N LEU A 859 13.69 -36.34 31.46
CA LEU A 859 13.23 -35.24 30.61
C LEU A 859 14.27 -34.80 29.56
N GLN A 860 15.57 -34.87 29.89
CA GLN A 860 16.62 -34.42 28.97
C GLN A 860 16.84 -35.36 27.79
N ASN A 861 16.62 -36.65 28.00
CA ASN A 861 16.80 -37.67 26.97
C ASN A 861 15.47 -38.08 26.31
N ASP A 862 14.34 -37.87 26.98
CA ASP A 862 13.01 -38.21 26.49
C ASP A 862 12.52 -37.21 25.43
N ILE A 863 12.86 -35.92 25.55
CA ILE A 863 12.50 -34.87 24.60
C ILE A 863 13.72 -34.49 23.76
N THR A 864 13.70 -34.82 22.47
CA THR A 864 14.83 -34.60 21.55
C THR A 864 14.99 -33.15 21.07
N ASN A 865 13.95 -32.32 21.17
CA ASN A 865 13.99 -30.93 20.74
C ASN A 865 14.30 -30.00 21.93
N ASP A 866 15.46 -29.35 21.90
CA ASP A 866 15.94 -28.47 22.98
C ASP A 866 14.94 -27.36 23.34
N TYR A 867 14.27 -26.77 22.35
CA TYR A 867 13.32 -25.67 22.58
C TYR A 867 12.05 -26.18 23.27
N PHE A 868 11.55 -27.34 22.85
CA PHE A 868 10.38 -27.97 23.48
C PHE A 868 10.71 -28.44 24.89
N GLN A 869 11.90 -29.02 25.10
CA GLN A 869 12.39 -29.44 26.39
C GLN A 869 12.47 -28.25 27.37
N LYS A 870 12.91 -27.08 26.92
CA LYS A 870 12.94 -25.85 27.73
C LYS A 870 11.55 -25.41 28.17
N VAL A 871 10.54 -25.51 27.31
CA VAL A 871 9.14 -25.19 27.67
C VAL A 871 8.62 -26.14 28.75
N VAL A 872 8.80 -27.46 28.58
CA VAL A 872 8.36 -28.44 29.58
C VAL A 872 9.12 -28.28 30.90
N SER A 873 10.43 -27.99 30.83
CA SER A 873 11.25 -27.69 32.00
C SER A 873 10.80 -26.42 32.73
N TRP A 874 10.36 -25.39 31.99
CA TRP A 874 9.81 -24.17 32.57
C TRP A 874 8.49 -24.45 33.30
N ILE A 875 7.59 -25.24 32.72
CA ILE A 875 6.33 -25.65 33.37
C ILE A 875 6.64 -26.38 34.69
N ILE A 876 7.54 -27.37 34.65
CA ILE A 876 7.93 -28.12 35.85
C ILE A 876 8.55 -27.20 36.91
N SER A 877 9.53 -26.38 36.53
CA SER A 877 10.26 -25.54 37.49
C SER A 877 9.41 -24.42 38.09
N SER A 878 8.46 -23.87 37.35
CA SER A 878 7.57 -22.78 37.82
C SER A 878 6.53 -23.28 38.82
N TYR A 879 6.07 -24.53 38.69
CA TYR A 879 4.96 -25.08 39.49
C TYR A 879 5.35 -26.17 40.49
N LYS A 880 6.63 -26.58 40.53
CA LYS A 880 7.14 -27.56 41.50
C LYS A 880 7.28 -26.96 42.89
N SER A 881 6.35 -27.30 43.78
CA SER A 881 6.34 -26.86 45.18
C SER A 881 7.14 -27.78 46.10
N SER A 882 7.85 -27.21 47.08
CA SER A 882 8.46 -27.93 48.20
C SER A 882 7.61 -27.90 49.48
N LEU A 883 6.49 -27.17 49.48
CA LEU A 883 5.67 -26.85 50.66
C LEU A 883 4.18 -27.24 50.54
N GLY A 884 3.77 -27.92 49.46
CA GLY A 884 2.48 -28.64 49.39
C GLY A 884 1.28 -27.90 48.79
N GLU A 885 1.37 -26.60 48.49
CA GLU A 885 0.39 -25.92 47.63
C GLU A 885 0.85 -26.01 46.17
N VAL A 886 0.07 -26.69 45.35
CA VAL A 886 0.35 -27.00 43.95
C VAL A 886 -0.52 -26.10 43.05
N LYS A 887 0.11 -25.37 42.13
CA LYS A 887 -0.51 -24.28 41.35
C LYS A 887 -0.71 -24.57 39.85
N ILE A 888 -0.41 -25.78 39.36
CA ILE A 888 -0.54 -26.09 37.90
C ILE A 888 -1.98 -25.89 37.38
N ALA A 889 -2.97 -26.02 38.27
CA ALA A 889 -4.37 -25.73 37.96
C ALA A 889 -4.56 -24.28 37.44
N SER A 890 -3.86 -23.28 37.99
CA SER A 890 -3.91 -21.90 37.52
C SER A 890 -3.42 -21.74 36.08
N PHE A 891 -2.37 -22.48 35.71
CA PHE A 891 -1.89 -22.54 34.33
C PHE A 891 -2.90 -23.20 33.40
N LEU A 892 -3.47 -24.34 33.81
CA LEU A 892 -4.52 -25.04 33.04
C LEU A 892 -5.77 -24.17 32.85
N THR A 893 -6.21 -23.44 33.88
CA THR A 893 -7.32 -22.47 33.78
C THR A 893 -7.00 -21.36 32.78
N THR A 894 -5.75 -20.89 32.74
CA THR A 894 -5.31 -19.87 31.77
C THR A 894 -5.35 -20.42 30.34
N LEU A 895 -4.87 -21.64 30.11
CA LEU A 895 -4.96 -22.32 28.82
C LEU A 895 -6.41 -22.54 28.38
N GLN A 896 -7.27 -22.96 29.30
CA GLN A 896 -8.69 -23.20 29.04
C GLN A 896 -9.41 -21.91 28.65
N THR A 897 -9.19 -20.84 29.41
CA THR A 897 -9.79 -19.52 29.16
C THR A 897 -9.37 -19.01 27.79
N SER A 898 -8.08 -19.07 27.48
CA SER A 898 -7.55 -18.67 26.17
C SER A 898 -8.19 -19.49 25.04
N LEU A 899 -8.22 -20.81 25.17
CA LEU A 899 -8.80 -21.68 24.13
C LEU A 899 -10.30 -21.43 23.91
N ASN A 900 -11.06 -21.00 24.93
CA ASN A 900 -12.48 -20.68 24.80
C ASN A 900 -12.74 -19.44 23.93
N HIS A 901 -11.78 -18.51 23.86
CA HIS A 901 -11.87 -17.33 22.99
C HIS A 901 -11.23 -17.54 21.59
N ILE A 902 -10.76 -18.75 21.29
CA ILE A 902 -10.18 -19.09 19.99
C ILE A 902 -11.16 -20.00 19.22
N ALA A 903 -11.78 -19.50 18.17
CA ALA A 903 -12.64 -20.25 17.25
C ALA A 903 -12.24 -19.99 15.78
N PRO A 904 -11.29 -20.76 15.23
CA PRO A 904 -10.86 -20.64 13.84
C PRO A 904 -12.00 -20.97 12.86
N ALA A 905 -11.99 -20.38 11.67
CA ALA A 905 -13.09 -20.51 10.69
C ALA A 905 -13.44 -21.97 10.32
N ASP A 906 -12.45 -22.88 10.36
CA ASP A 906 -12.62 -24.31 10.07
C ASP A 906 -12.94 -25.17 11.31
N ALA A 907 -13.26 -24.56 12.46
CA ALA A 907 -13.47 -25.28 13.73
C ALA A 907 -14.55 -26.38 13.62
N HIS A 908 -15.63 -26.11 12.88
CA HIS A 908 -16.75 -27.04 12.69
C HIS A 908 -16.37 -28.36 11.99
N LEU A 909 -15.28 -28.37 11.21
CA LEU A 909 -14.81 -29.59 10.52
C LEU A 909 -14.15 -30.60 11.48
N TYR A 910 -13.78 -30.16 12.70
CA TYR A 910 -13.00 -30.95 13.66
C TYR A 910 -13.64 -31.04 15.06
N ASP A 911 -14.82 -30.46 15.25
CA ASP A 911 -15.50 -30.26 16.54
C ASP A 911 -15.88 -31.58 17.25
N SER A 912 -16.21 -32.64 16.50
CA SER A 912 -16.61 -33.93 17.09
C SER A 912 -15.45 -34.67 17.78
N LYS A 913 -14.20 -34.32 17.46
CA LYS A 913 -12.98 -34.95 18.02
C LYS A 913 -12.50 -34.24 19.30
N ALA A 914 -12.72 -32.93 19.43
CA ALA A 914 -12.15 -32.12 20.52
C ALA A 914 -12.89 -32.25 21.87
N ILE A 915 -14.18 -32.61 21.85
CA ILE A 915 -15.04 -32.65 23.06
C ILE A 915 -14.55 -33.65 24.13
N LEU A 916 -13.90 -34.73 23.72
CA LEU A 916 -13.36 -35.76 24.64
C LEU A 916 -11.85 -35.63 24.88
N MET A 917 -11.14 -34.89 24.02
CA MET A 917 -9.68 -35.01 23.85
C MET A 917 -8.89 -33.82 24.40
N GLY A 918 -9.56 -32.71 24.77
CA GLY A 918 -8.89 -31.41 24.89
C GLY A 918 -8.41 -30.92 23.51
N ARG A 919 -8.10 -29.63 23.37
CA ARG A 919 -7.57 -29.07 22.12
C ARG A 919 -6.05 -29.16 22.13
N PRO A 920 -5.39 -29.84 21.16
CA PRO A 920 -3.93 -29.88 21.09
C PRO A 920 -3.34 -28.47 20.88
N ILE A 921 -2.36 -28.13 21.71
CA ILE A 921 -1.64 -26.85 21.68
C ILE A 921 -0.27 -27.09 21.05
N ALA A 922 0.05 -26.36 19.98
CA ALA A 922 1.36 -26.42 19.36
C ALA A 922 2.35 -25.51 20.09
N VAL A 923 3.54 -26.04 20.41
CA VAL A 923 4.69 -25.23 20.83
C VAL A 923 5.48 -24.83 19.60
N THR A 924 5.58 -23.53 19.36
CA THR A 924 6.15 -22.97 18.12
C THR A 924 7.18 -21.90 18.36
N ARG A 925 7.98 -21.58 17.33
CA ARG A 925 9.00 -20.53 17.37
C ARG A 925 8.75 -19.50 16.29
N ALA A 926 8.84 -18.23 16.65
CA ALA A 926 8.76 -17.12 15.72
C ALA A 926 9.82 -16.06 16.02
N ARG A 927 9.99 -15.15 15.07
CA ARG A 927 10.86 -13.99 15.19
C ARG A 927 10.10 -12.73 14.83
N LEU A 928 10.38 -11.67 15.59
CA LEU A 928 9.82 -10.35 15.42
C LEU A 928 10.95 -9.32 15.23
N SER A 929 10.88 -8.51 14.18
CA SER A 929 11.78 -7.36 13.98
C SER A 929 11.12 -6.24 13.19
N LEU A 930 11.61 -5.02 13.35
CA LEU A 930 11.27 -3.89 12.49
C LEU A 930 12.38 -3.68 11.47
N GLN A 931 12.03 -3.39 10.23
CA GLN A 931 13.01 -3.18 9.17
C GLN A 931 12.62 -1.99 8.29
N LEU A 932 13.58 -1.07 8.09
CA LEU A 932 13.46 0.04 7.16
C LEU A 932 13.76 -0.39 5.73
N LYS A 933 13.13 0.30 4.77
CA LYS A 933 13.55 0.25 3.38
C LYS A 933 14.75 1.18 3.20
N GLY A 934 15.94 0.62 3.01
CA GLY A 934 17.18 1.38 2.86
C GLY A 934 17.80 1.82 4.19
N THR A 935 18.66 2.83 4.15
CA THR A 935 19.29 3.41 5.37
C THR A 935 18.34 4.37 6.08
N PRO A 936 18.47 4.56 7.41
CA PRO A 936 17.66 5.52 8.13
C PRO A 936 17.78 6.95 7.57
N ALA A 937 16.66 7.65 7.44
CA ALA A 937 16.63 9.05 7.10
C ALA A 937 17.46 9.89 8.10
N ILE A 938 18.16 10.89 7.55
CA ILE A 938 19.03 11.80 8.29
C ILE A 938 18.50 13.24 8.21
N ASP A 939 18.91 14.06 9.15
CA ASP A 939 18.65 15.50 9.14
C ASP A 939 19.37 16.16 7.96
N GLN A 940 18.62 16.84 7.08
CA GLN A 940 19.16 17.50 5.89
C GLN A 940 19.60 18.95 6.14
N GLY A 941 19.46 19.46 7.37
CA GLY A 941 19.79 20.83 7.74
C GLY A 941 21.28 21.16 7.63
N TRP A 942 21.59 22.44 7.50
CA TRP A 942 22.97 22.92 7.41
C TRP A 942 23.82 22.59 8.65
N SER A 943 23.23 22.67 9.85
CA SER A 943 23.90 22.34 11.12
C SER A 943 24.29 20.86 11.20
N ALA A 944 23.42 19.96 10.74
CA ALA A 944 23.68 18.54 10.67
C ALA A 944 24.81 18.24 9.67
N LEU A 945 24.74 18.81 8.45
CA LEU A 945 25.78 18.64 7.44
C LEU A 945 27.16 19.13 7.92
N LEU A 946 27.23 20.30 8.56
CA LEU A 946 28.47 20.82 9.13
C LEU A 946 29.04 19.91 10.24
N THR A 947 28.17 19.30 11.04
CA THR A 947 28.58 18.34 12.08
C THR A 947 29.13 17.06 11.46
N ASP A 948 28.44 16.55 10.45
CA ASP A 948 28.88 15.37 9.68
C ASP A 948 30.25 15.62 9.02
N MET A 949 30.46 16.79 8.39
CA MET A 949 31.72 17.16 7.77
C MET A 949 32.88 17.21 8.78
N LYS A 950 32.67 17.84 9.94
CA LYS A 950 33.67 17.87 11.03
C LYS A 950 33.98 16.48 11.58
N ALA A 951 32.96 15.63 11.72
CA ALA A 951 33.15 14.25 12.16
C ALA A 951 33.98 13.45 11.13
N SER A 952 33.78 13.71 9.83
CA SER A 952 34.51 13.06 8.75
C SER A 952 36.01 13.35 8.77
N ASP A 953 36.44 14.50 9.28
CA ASP A 953 37.85 14.85 9.43
C ASP A 953 38.51 14.10 10.59
N ALA A 954 37.75 13.83 11.66
CA ALA A 954 38.23 13.12 12.82
C ALA A 954 38.21 11.58 12.67
N GLN A 955 37.31 11.04 11.85
CA GLN A 955 37.06 9.60 11.73
C GLN A 955 37.57 9.04 10.40
N VAL A 956 38.42 8.00 10.47
CA VAL A 956 39.08 7.40 9.28
C VAL A 956 38.10 6.68 8.34
N ASN A 957 36.97 6.17 8.86
CA ASN A 957 35.99 5.37 8.11
C ASN A 957 34.55 5.88 8.32
N MET A 958 34.31 7.16 8.06
CA MET A 958 32.95 7.71 8.10
C MET A 958 32.10 7.14 6.96
N LYS A 959 30.87 6.74 7.29
CA LYS A 959 29.86 6.23 6.35
C LYS A 959 28.53 6.96 6.54
N HIS A 960 27.59 6.76 5.63
CA HIS A 960 26.24 7.31 5.72
C HIS A 960 25.54 6.96 7.04
N SER A 961 25.73 5.74 7.56
CA SER A 961 25.13 5.30 8.84
C SER A 961 25.60 6.08 10.07
N ASN A 962 26.72 6.81 9.97
CA ASN A 962 27.25 7.65 11.05
C ASN A 962 26.63 9.06 11.06
N ARG A 963 25.92 9.45 10.00
CA ARG A 963 25.33 10.78 9.88
C ARG A 963 24.18 10.99 10.87
N THR A 964 23.87 12.25 11.14
CA THR A 964 22.95 12.62 12.22
C THR A 964 21.50 12.16 11.96
N LYS A 965 21.08 11.11 12.69
CA LYS A 965 19.70 10.58 12.71
C LYS A 965 18.81 11.20 13.80
N ARG A 966 19.28 12.19 14.58
CA ARG A 966 18.55 12.77 15.74
C ARG A 966 17.94 11.74 16.70
N ASN A 967 18.52 10.54 16.78
CA ASN A 967 18.07 9.44 17.63
C ASN A 967 16.64 8.90 17.36
N TRP A 968 16.02 9.17 16.20
CA TRP A 968 14.65 8.70 15.92
C TRP A 968 14.55 7.17 15.77
N THR A 969 15.63 6.51 15.35
CA THR A 969 15.70 5.05 15.20
C THR A 969 15.68 4.29 16.53
N ALA A 970 16.05 4.95 17.64
CA ALA A 970 16.05 4.38 18.99
C ALA A 970 14.71 4.56 19.73
N VAL A 971 13.72 5.20 19.10
CA VAL A 971 12.37 5.36 19.67
C VAL A 971 11.69 4.00 19.77
N LYS A 972 11.19 3.67 20.96
CA LYS A 972 10.51 2.42 21.25
C LYS A 972 9.06 2.49 20.75
N ILE A 973 8.72 1.59 19.84
CA ILE A 973 7.40 1.34 19.25
C ILE A 973 6.77 0.15 19.99
N PRO A 974 5.48 0.24 20.37
CA PRO A 974 4.81 -0.87 21.03
C PRO A 974 4.50 -1.99 20.04
N VAL A 975 4.51 -3.23 20.55
CA VAL A 975 4.00 -4.39 19.84
C VAL A 975 3.05 -5.17 20.76
N ARG A 976 1.84 -5.40 20.24
CA ARG A 976 0.88 -6.35 20.79
C ARG A 976 0.91 -7.62 19.96
N LEU A 977 1.07 -8.77 20.63
CA LEU A 977 0.97 -10.09 20.01
C LEU A 977 -0.33 -10.75 20.47
N GLY A 978 -1.11 -11.26 19.52
CA GLY A 978 -2.43 -11.81 19.78
C GLY A 978 -3.51 -10.73 19.96
N GLU A 979 -4.64 -10.97 19.32
CA GLU A 979 -5.83 -10.13 19.37
C GLU A 979 -6.96 -10.91 20.04
N HIS A 980 -7.11 -10.80 21.37
CA HIS A 980 -8.09 -11.60 22.14
C HIS A 980 -9.57 -11.37 21.74
N HIS A 981 -9.87 -10.23 21.10
CA HIS A 981 -11.20 -9.95 20.55
C HIS A 981 -11.44 -10.55 19.16
N GLN A 982 -10.44 -11.21 18.57
CA GLN A 982 -10.57 -11.92 17.29
C GLN A 982 -10.59 -13.41 17.54
N LEU A 983 -11.72 -14.05 17.24
CA LEU A 983 -11.90 -15.49 17.42
C LEU A 983 -10.93 -16.31 16.56
N ASN A 984 -10.54 -15.79 15.39
CA ASN A 984 -9.58 -16.46 14.51
C ASN A 984 -8.10 -16.24 14.92
N ASP A 985 -7.82 -15.55 16.03
CA ASP A 985 -6.46 -15.47 16.57
C ASP A 985 -6.13 -16.76 17.36
N GLY A 986 -5.09 -17.48 16.95
CA GLY A 986 -4.70 -18.76 17.55
C GLY A 986 -3.75 -18.63 18.74
N LEU A 987 -3.36 -17.43 19.18
CA LEU A 987 -2.37 -17.26 20.25
C LEU A 987 -2.96 -17.48 21.64
N ILE A 988 -2.41 -18.46 22.36
CA ILE A 988 -2.76 -18.73 23.77
C ILE A 988 -1.84 -17.94 24.70
N GLY A 989 -0.56 -17.86 24.35
CA GLY A 989 0.43 -17.05 25.04
C GLY A 989 1.84 -17.40 24.61
N TYR A 990 2.84 -16.72 25.18
CA TYR A 990 4.21 -16.81 24.72
C TYR A 990 5.25 -16.43 25.77
N TRP A 991 6.50 -16.80 25.48
CA TRP A 991 7.70 -16.39 26.21
C TRP A 991 8.63 -15.63 25.27
N LEU A 992 9.35 -14.67 25.85
CA LEU A 992 10.45 -14.00 25.16
C LEU A 992 11.71 -14.87 25.28
N GLY A 993 12.43 -15.04 24.18
CA GLY A 993 13.72 -15.72 24.15
C GLY A 993 14.86 -14.71 24.11
N ASP A 994 15.89 -14.93 24.93
CA ASP A 994 17.17 -14.24 24.77
C ASP A 994 18.02 -14.83 23.61
N GLU A 995 19.25 -14.32 23.42
CA GLU A 995 20.15 -14.81 22.36
C GLU A 995 20.52 -16.30 22.51
N GLN A 996 20.47 -16.83 23.73
CA GLN A 996 20.72 -18.24 24.06
C GLN A 996 19.44 -19.08 24.02
N SER A 997 18.33 -18.46 23.58
CA SER A 997 16.99 -19.04 23.56
C SER A 997 16.56 -19.56 24.93
N ILE A 998 16.94 -18.86 25.99
CA ILE A 998 16.42 -19.06 27.34
C ILE A 998 15.09 -18.31 27.41
N LEU A 999 14.07 -19.00 27.94
CA LEU A 999 12.72 -18.44 28.08
C LEU A 999 12.69 -17.41 29.21
N SER A 1000 11.93 -16.35 29.02
CA SER A 1000 11.59 -15.39 30.07
C SER A 1000 10.95 -16.09 31.28
N PRO A 1001 11.16 -15.59 32.50
CA PRO A 1001 10.55 -16.19 33.69
C PRO A 1001 9.02 -16.12 33.68
N GLN A 1002 8.46 -15.11 32.99
CA GLN A 1002 7.01 -14.89 32.88
C GLN A 1002 6.48 -15.40 31.54
N PHE A 1003 5.31 -16.05 31.60
CA PHE A 1003 4.46 -16.41 30.46
C PHE A 1003 3.45 -15.29 30.21
N ILE A 1004 3.45 -14.73 29.00
CA ILE A 1004 2.58 -13.61 28.63
C ILE A 1004 1.37 -14.15 27.86
N THR A 1005 0.15 -13.81 28.26
CA THR A 1005 -1.09 -14.23 27.59
C THR A 1005 -1.94 -13.03 27.17
N PRO A 1006 -2.56 -13.05 25.97
CA PRO A 1006 -3.45 -11.98 25.51
C PRO A 1006 -4.75 -11.84 26.30
N GLU A 1007 -5.13 -12.87 27.06
CA GLU A 1007 -6.36 -12.87 27.86
C GLU A 1007 -6.36 -11.77 28.92
N THR A 1008 -7.49 -11.09 29.07
CA THR A 1008 -7.73 -10.15 30.16
C THR A 1008 -8.37 -10.90 31.32
N SER A 1009 -7.58 -11.27 32.34
CA SER A 1009 -8.12 -12.01 33.49
C SER A 1009 -9.20 -11.19 34.21
N SER A 1010 -10.44 -11.69 34.23
CA SER A 1010 -11.46 -11.26 35.18
C SER A 1010 -11.08 -11.78 36.57
N GLU A 1011 -10.29 -11.02 37.35
CA GLU A 1011 -10.02 -11.19 38.79
C GLU A 1011 -9.57 -12.57 39.34
N GLU A 1012 -9.54 -13.67 38.57
CA GLU A 1012 -9.55 -15.06 39.09
C GLU A 1012 -8.20 -15.79 39.05
N VAL A 1013 -7.16 -15.27 38.39
CA VAL A 1013 -5.83 -15.94 38.33
C VAL A 1013 -4.72 -14.99 38.77
N SER A 1014 -4.42 -14.97 40.08
CA SER A 1014 -3.25 -14.27 40.63
C SER A 1014 -2.03 -15.20 40.66
N ASP A 1015 -1.31 -15.32 39.55
CA ASP A 1015 -0.03 -16.06 39.46
C ASP A 1015 1.10 -15.12 39.05
N GLU A 1016 2.21 -15.09 39.81
CA GLU A 1016 3.37 -14.23 39.53
C GLU A 1016 4.13 -14.67 38.26
N SER A 1017 3.95 -15.92 37.83
CA SER A 1017 4.56 -16.48 36.62
C SER A 1017 3.76 -16.20 35.34
N ILE A 1018 2.53 -15.70 35.45
CA ILE A 1018 1.65 -15.40 34.33
C ILE A 1018 1.38 -13.90 34.27
N GLN A 1019 1.65 -13.29 33.11
CA GLN A 1019 1.34 -11.90 32.82
C GLN A 1019 0.21 -11.84 31.78
N ALA A 1020 -1.00 -11.56 32.25
CA ALA A 1020 -2.16 -11.27 31.41
C ALA A 1020 -2.14 -9.81 30.91
N TYR A 1021 -2.85 -9.51 29.82
CA TYR A 1021 -3.13 -8.13 29.43
C TYR A 1021 -4.10 -7.52 30.46
N ALA A 1022 -3.79 -6.33 30.98
CA ALA A 1022 -4.55 -5.74 32.08
C ALA A 1022 -4.67 -4.21 31.96
N GLY A 1023 -5.85 -3.69 32.31
CA GLY A 1023 -6.11 -2.25 32.45
C GLY A 1023 -5.85 -1.46 31.17
N GLU A 1024 -4.94 -0.47 31.22
CA GLU A 1024 -4.54 0.36 30.08
C GLU A 1024 -3.32 -0.18 29.31
N ASN A 1025 -2.79 -1.36 29.65
CA ASN A 1025 -1.56 -1.93 29.06
C ASN A 1025 -1.84 -3.21 28.26
N PHE A 1026 -2.45 -3.04 27.07
CA PHE A 1026 -2.67 -4.12 26.09
C PHE A 1026 -1.45 -4.39 25.20
N GLN A 1027 -0.33 -3.73 25.48
CA GLN A 1027 0.92 -3.81 24.72
C GLN A 1027 2.01 -4.30 25.67
N SER A 1028 2.58 -5.45 25.35
CA SER A 1028 3.48 -6.18 26.23
C SER A 1028 4.95 -5.93 25.89
N GLN A 1029 5.26 -5.55 24.64
CA GLN A 1029 6.63 -5.41 24.15
C GLN A 1029 6.90 -4.05 23.52
N TRP A 1030 8.12 -3.57 23.70
CA TRP A 1030 8.60 -2.29 23.17
C TRP A 1030 9.88 -2.52 22.38
N MET A 1031 9.86 -2.20 21.08
CA MET A 1031 10.99 -2.41 20.19
C MET A 1031 11.31 -1.17 19.36
N SER A 1032 12.56 -1.01 18.97
CA SER A 1032 13.05 0.08 18.14
C SER A 1032 13.71 -0.48 16.88
N LEU A 1033 14.08 0.41 15.96
CA LEU A 1033 14.77 0.03 14.72
C LEU A 1033 16.23 -0.34 14.95
N GLU A 1034 16.78 -0.03 16.13
CA GLU A 1034 18.16 -0.37 16.52
C GLU A 1034 18.23 -1.66 17.36
N ASP A 1035 17.10 -2.18 17.84
CA ASP A 1035 17.08 -3.43 18.60
C ASP A 1035 17.33 -4.64 17.69
N LYS A 1036 17.99 -5.66 18.24
CA LYS A 1036 18.14 -6.95 17.57
C LYS A 1036 16.77 -7.64 17.41
N PRO A 1037 16.61 -8.52 16.40
CA PRO A 1037 15.41 -9.32 16.25
C PRO A 1037 15.08 -10.12 17.53
N LEU A 1038 13.82 -10.07 17.94
CA LEU A 1038 13.30 -10.74 19.13
C LEU A 1038 12.82 -12.15 18.77
N ASN A 1039 13.39 -13.17 19.39
CA ASN A 1039 12.92 -14.54 19.25
C ASN A 1039 11.81 -14.81 20.27
N ILE A 1040 10.76 -15.51 19.84
CA ILE A 1040 9.55 -15.74 20.63
C ILE A 1040 9.18 -17.21 20.55
N THR A 1041 8.87 -17.81 21.70
CA THR A 1041 8.30 -19.17 21.78
C THR A 1041 6.83 -19.05 22.16
N MET A 1042 5.94 -19.63 21.36
CA MET A 1042 4.49 -19.41 21.48
C MET A 1042 3.75 -20.73 21.67
N LEU A 1043 2.70 -20.68 22.50
CA LEU A 1043 1.63 -21.67 22.59
C LEU A 1043 0.49 -21.24 21.67
N VAL A 1044 0.15 -22.08 20.70
CA VAL A 1044 -0.80 -21.69 19.64
C VAL A 1044 -1.77 -22.82 19.31
N ASP A 1045 -3.00 -22.47 18.98
CA ASP A 1045 -3.86 -23.35 18.17
C ASP A 1045 -3.39 -23.24 16.72
N PRO A 1046 -2.86 -24.32 16.11
CA PRO A 1046 -2.25 -24.26 14.78
C PRO A 1046 -3.25 -23.97 13.65
N ARG A 1047 -4.56 -23.99 13.93
CA ARG A 1047 -5.62 -23.72 12.97
C ARG A 1047 -5.92 -22.22 12.82
N GLY A 1048 -5.62 -21.43 13.86
CA GLY A 1048 -5.82 -19.97 13.84
C GLY A 1048 -4.64 -19.22 13.21
N ALA A 1049 -4.87 -17.95 12.86
CA ALA A 1049 -3.80 -17.02 12.50
C ALA A 1049 -3.25 -16.35 13.76
N ILE A 1050 -2.03 -15.84 13.74
CA ILE A 1050 -1.46 -15.08 14.87
C ILE A 1050 -1.20 -13.67 14.41
N HIS A 1051 -1.77 -12.69 15.11
CA HIS A 1051 -1.66 -11.29 14.74
C HIS A 1051 -0.61 -10.56 15.58
N ALA A 1052 0.07 -9.61 14.93
CA ALA A 1052 0.99 -8.68 15.56
C ALA A 1052 0.62 -7.24 15.15
N SER A 1053 0.29 -6.41 16.12
CA SER A 1053 -0.19 -5.03 15.96
C SER A 1053 0.77 -4.04 16.62
N THR A 1054 0.96 -2.87 16.02
CA THR A 1054 1.95 -1.88 16.51
C THR A 1054 1.41 -0.45 16.63
N GLY A 1055 0.18 -0.17 16.17
CA GLY A 1055 -0.30 1.20 15.98
C GLY A 1055 0.31 1.91 14.76
N ILE A 1056 1.61 1.77 14.54
CA ILE A 1056 2.37 2.56 13.56
C ILE A 1056 2.47 1.92 12.17
N LEU A 1057 2.29 0.59 12.07
CA LEU A 1057 2.27 -0.20 10.83
C LEU A 1057 1.04 -1.11 10.80
N PRO A 1058 0.55 -1.50 9.61
CA PRO A 1058 -0.55 -2.45 9.47
C PRO A 1058 -0.31 -3.76 10.22
N THR A 1059 -1.39 -4.35 10.72
CA THR A 1059 -1.36 -5.64 11.43
C THR A 1059 -0.74 -6.72 10.56
N LYS A 1060 0.18 -7.49 11.14
CA LYS A 1060 0.84 -8.62 10.48
C LYS A 1060 0.30 -9.93 11.02
N ALA A 1061 -0.34 -10.72 10.17
CA ALA A 1061 -0.76 -12.09 10.49
C ALA A 1061 0.20 -13.14 9.93
N ILE A 1062 0.41 -14.23 10.67
CA ILE A 1062 1.07 -15.47 10.21
C ILE A 1062 0.21 -16.69 10.51
N THR A 1063 0.23 -17.70 9.64
CA THR A 1063 -0.54 -18.96 9.77
C THR A 1063 0.37 -20.16 9.63
N ILE A 1064 -0.02 -21.30 10.19
CA ILE A 1064 0.69 -22.58 10.01
C ILE A 1064 -0.03 -23.36 8.91
N THR A 1065 0.72 -23.82 7.90
CA THR A 1065 0.16 -24.63 6.81
C THR A 1065 -0.44 -25.94 7.37
N PRO A 1066 -1.65 -26.36 6.93
CA PRO A 1066 -2.29 -27.59 7.42
C PRO A 1066 -1.44 -28.86 7.29
N SER A 1067 -0.59 -28.94 6.26
CA SER A 1067 0.36 -30.05 6.07
C SER A 1067 1.34 -30.24 7.23
N HIS A 1068 1.56 -29.22 8.07
CA HIS A 1068 2.47 -29.30 9.21
C HIS A 1068 1.86 -29.94 10.46
N TYR A 1069 0.54 -30.04 10.56
CA TYR A 1069 -0.13 -30.54 11.77
C TYR A 1069 -1.17 -31.64 11.56
N LEU A 1070 -1.80 -31.75 10.39
CA LEU A 1070 -2.89 -32.71 10.16
C LEU A 1070 -2.45 -34.16 10.37
N GLU A 1071 -1.23 -34.53 9.98
CA GLU A 1071 -0.70 -35.89 10.19
C GLU A 1071 -0.42 -36.18 11.66
N ALA A 1072 -0.01 -35.18 12.45
CA ALA A 1072 0.18 -35.34 13.89
C ALA A 1072 -1.16 -35.61 14.59
N PHE A 1073 -2.21 -34.87 14.21
CA PHE A 1073 -3.56 -35.06 14.77
C PHE A 1073 -4.17 -36.42 14.48
N LYS A 1074 -3.78 -37.09 13.39
CA LYS A 1074 -4.22 -38.46 13.08
C LYS A 1074 -3.53 -39.52 13.95
N LYS A 1075 -2.35 -39.23 14.49
CA LYS A 1075 -1.51 -40.18 15.24
C LYS A 1075 -1.62 -40.05 16.76
N MET A 1076 -2.13 -38.92 17.26
CA MET A 1076 -2.21 -38.65 18.70
C MET A 1076 -3.10 -39.68 19.40
N SER A 1077 -2.51 -40.43 20.33
CA SER A 1077 -3.23 -41.26 21.28
C SER A 1077 -3.42 -40.52 22.60
N ILE A 1078 -4.53 -40.75 23.28
CA ILE A 1078 -4.88 -40.06 24.53
C ILE A 1078 -5.09 -41.09 25.61
N TRP A 1079 -4.75 -40.76 26.86
CA TRP A 1079 -4.98 -41.66 27.99
C TRP A 1079 -5.45 -40.90 29.22
N PHE A 1080 -6.31 -41.55 30.00
CA PHE A 1080 -6.88 -41.03 31.23
C PHE A 1080 -6.57 -41.99 32.37
N HIS A 1081 -6.25 -41.47 33.54
CA HIS A 1081 -6.10 -42.33 34.71
C HIS A 1081 -7.47 -42.54 35.36
N ILE A 1082 -7.90 -43.80 35.48
CA ILE A 1082 -9.20 -44.15 36.07
C ILE A 1082 -8.92 -45.02 37.30
N SER A 1083 -9.13 -44.42 38.47
CA SER A 1083 -8.97 -45.10 39.76
C SER A 1083 -9.92 -44.51 40.82
N PRO A 1084 -10.62 -45.35 41.61
CA PRO A 1084 -10.81 -46.79 41.43
C PRO A 1084 -12.03 -47.11 40.55
N LEU A 1085 -11.91 -48.03 39.57
CA LEU A 1085 -13.03 -48.50 38.75
C LEU A 1085 -13.64 -49.78 39.34
N LEU A 1086 -14.94 -49.79 39.58
CA LEU A 1086 -15.66 -50.97 40.07
C LEU A 1086 -16.00 -51.91 38.90
N GLN A 1087 -15.54 -53.16 38.97
CA GLN A 1087 -15.75 -54.17 37.93
C GLN A 1087 -16.42 -55.43 38.50
N PRO A 1088 -17.38 -56.05 37.80
CA PRO A 1088 -17.93 -57.33 38.20
C PRO A 1088 -16.91 -58.46 37.98
N TYR A 1089 -16.95 -59.47 38.84
CA TYR A 1089 -16.08 -60.64 38.76
C TYR A 1089 -16.55 -61.58 37.64
N ASP A 1090 -15.83 -61.63 36.53
CA ASP A 1090 -16.07 -62.55 35.42
C ASP A 1090 -15.19 -63.81 35.54
N GLN A 1091 -15.77 -64.99 35.34
CA GLN A 1091 -15.06 -66.29 35.40
C GLN A 1091 -14.36 -66.63 34.08
N ASP A 1092 -14.70 -65.97 32.96
CA ASP A 1092 -14.22 -66.28 31.61
C ASP A 1092 -13.06 -65.37 31.10
N GLY A 1093 -12.43 -64.63 32.02
CA GLY A 1093 -11.23 -63.80 31.76
C GLY A 1093 -11.45 -62.32 32.06
N GLN A 1094 -10.37 -61.61 32.42
CA GLN A 1094 -10.38 -60.20 32.79
C GLN A 1094 -10.77 -59.32 31.58
N LYS A 1095 -12.06 -58.96 31.48
CA LYS A 1095 -12.58 -57.96 30.54
C LYS A 1095 -13.12 -56.79 31.34
N ILE A 1096 -12.84 -55.58 30.86
CA ILE A 1096 -13.33 -54.36 31.51
C ILE A 1096 -14.66 -53.98 30.87
N ILE A 1097 -15.70 -53.89 31.70
CA ILE A 1097 -17.04 -53.52 31.33
C ILE A 1097 -17.23 -52.03 31.59
N THR A 1098 -17.46 -51.26 30.53
CA THR A 1098 -17.69 -49.81 30.61
C THR A 1098 -18.47 -49.34 29.39
N ASP A 1099 -19.34 -48.34 29.59
CA ASP A 1099 -20.09 -47.69 28.51
C ASP A 1099 -19.33 -46.44 28.06
N LEU A 1100 -18.64 -46.55 26.92
CA LEU A 1100 -17.87 -45.46 26.32
C LEU A 1100 -18.47 -45.02 24.99
N PRO A 1101 -18.40 -43.72 24.65
CA PRO A 1101 -18.90 -43.22 23.38
C PRO A 1101 -18.09 -43.79 22.21
N GLU A 1102 -18.77 -44.08 21.09
CA GLU A 1102 -18.11 -44.42 19.83
C GLU A 1102 -17.47 -43.17 19.22
N VAL A 1103 -16.16 -43.24 18.96
CA VAL A 1103 -15.41 -42.16 18.30
C VAL A 1103 -15.00 -42.65 16.90
N PRO A 1104 -15.37 -41.93 15.81
CA PRO A 1104 -14.95 -42.28 14.45
C PRO A 1104 -13.42 -42.37 14.36
N ASP A 1105 -12.90 -43.36 13.63
CA ASP A 1105 -11.46 -43.61 13.43
C ASP A 1105 -10.61 -43.95 14.67
N TYR A 1106 -11.20 -44.02 15.87
CA TYR A 1106 -10.50 -44.34 17.11
C TYR A 1106 -11.12 -45.55 17.82
N GLN A 1107 -10.31 -46.22 18.65
CA GLN A 1107 -10.71 -47.34 19.49
C GLN A 1107 -10.24 -47.12 20.93
N TRP A 1108 -11.12 -47.44 21.87
CA TRP A 1108 -10.79 -47.45 23.29
C TRP A 1108 -10.05 -48.74 23.66
N LYS A 1109 -9.05 -48.62 24.54
CA LYS A 1109 -8.34 -49.73 25.18
C LYS A 1109 -8.17 -49.45 26.67
N TRP A 1110 -8.07 -50.52 27.46
CA TRP A 1110 -7.70 -50.41 28.87
C TRP A 1110 -6.30 -50.94 29.07
N TRP A 1111 -5.50 -50.25 29.88
CA TRP A 1111 -4.17 -50.68 30.30
C TRP A 1111 -4.07 -50.67 31.82
N ASP A 1112 -3.57 -51.75 32.42
CA ASP A 1112 -3.18 -51.75 33.83
C ASP A 1112 -1.76 -52.30 34.02
N ALA A 1113 -1.15 -51.97 35.16
CA ALA A 1113 0.24 -52.31 35.45
C ALA A 1113 0.49 -53.82 35.64
N ASN A 1114 -0.55 -54.61 35.93
CA ASN A 1114 -0.42 -56.04 36.24
C ASN A 1114 -0.61 -56.93 35.00
N ASN A 1115 -1.54 -56.56 34.12
CA ASN A 1115 -2.06 -57.37 33.03
C ASN A 1115 -1.81 -56.73 31.64
N GLY A 1116 -1.35 -55.48 31.58
CA GLY A 1116 -1.13 -54.77 30.32
C GLY A 1116 -2.44 -54.40 29.63
N ASN A 1117 -2.49 -54.54 28.30
CA ASN A 1117 -3.68 -54.19 27.51
C ASN A 1117 -4.81 -55.21 27.68
N LEU A 1118 -5.95 -54.77 28.21
CA LEU A 1118 -7.17 -55.57 28.35
C LEU A 1118 -8.26 -55.10 27.37
N PRO A 1119 -9.05 -56.03 26.79
CA PRO A 1119 -10.15 -55.69 25.89
C PRO A 1119 -11.35 -55.12 26.67
N LEU A 1120 -12.00 -54.13 26.07
CA LEU A 1120 -13.21 -53.50 26.60
C LEU A 1120 -14.47 -54.21 26.07
N LYS A 1121 -15.48 -54.36 26.93
CA LYS A 1121 -16.81 -54.85 26.57
C LYS A 1121 -17.87 -53.81 26.96
N LYS A 1122 -18.84 -53.56 26.07
CA LYS A 1122 -19.98 -52.69 26.37
C LYS A 1122 -20.88 -53.32 27.43
N GLU A 1123 -21.43 -52.50 28.34
CA GLU A 1123 -22.31 -52.98 29.40
C GLU A 1123 -23.64 -53.48 28.80
N GLU A 1124 -23.88 -54.80 28.86
CA GLU A 1124 -25.17 -55.39 28.52
C GLU A 1124 -25.93 -55.57 29.83
N HIS A 1125 -27.03 -54.82 30.04
CA HIS A 1125 -27.84 -54.86 31.27
C HIS A 1125 -28.15 -56.30 31.73
N GLN A 1126 -27.38 -56.83 32.69
CA GLN A 1126 -27.67 -58.07 33.39
C GLN A 1126 -27.31 -57.97 34.88
N ASN A 1127 -28.37 -58.05 35.71
CA ASN A 1127 -28.47 -58.41 37.13
C ASN A 1127 -27.34 -58.03 38.11
N ILE A 1128 -27.71 -57.17 39.07
CA ILE A 1128 -26.91 -56.45 40.09
C ILE A 1128 -26.41 -57.35 41.26
N HIS A 1129 -26.15 -58.64 41.04
CA HIS A 1129 -25.70 -59.54 42.13
C HIS A 1129 -24.50 -60.42 41.72
N THR A 1130 -23.40 -59.78 41.36
CA THR A 1130 -22.09 -60.43 41.20
C THR A 1130 -21.09 -59.82 42.18
N ALA A 1131 -20.14 -60.62 42.68
CA ALA A 1131 -19.02 -60.09 43.46
C ALA A 1131 -18.27 -59.07 42.59
N SER A 1132 -17.88 -57.93 43.15
CA SER A 1132 -17.15 -56.88 42.43
C SER A 1132 -15.76 -56.69 43.01
N TYR A 1133 -14.83 -56.26 42.19
CA TYR A 1133 -13.49 -55.86 42.60
C TYR A 1133 -13.18 -54.46 42.08
N LEU A 1134 -12.26 -53.78 42.75
CA LEU A 1134 -11.74 -52.49 42.29
C LEU A 1134 -10.49 -52.75 41.44
N ILE A 1135 -10.41 -52.05 40.32
CA ILE A 1135 -9.23 -52.04 39.47
C ILE A 1135 -8.78 -50.60 39.24
N ASP A 1136 -7.46 -50.42 39.26
CA ASP A 1136 -6.80 -49.17 38.92
C ASP A 1136 -6.12 -49.35 37.56
N GLY A 1137 -6.30 -48.39 36.67
CA GLY A 1137 -5.69 -48.46 35.36
C GLY A 1137 -5.88 -47.19 34.55
N TRP A 1138 -5.58 -47.31 33.27
CA TRP A 1138 -5.62 -46.22 32.31
C TRP A 1138 -6.50 -46.60 31.15
N LEU A 1139 -7.34 -45.66 30.74
CA LEU A 1139 -8.15 -45.78 29.54
C LEU A 1139 -7.46 -45.03 28.41
N SER A 1140 -7.06 -45.71 27.34
CA SER A 1140 -6.45 -45.09 26.16
C SER A 1140 -7.41 -45.03 24.98
N LEU A 1141 -7.40 -43.93 24.25
CA LEU A 1141 -8.09 -43.74 22.98
C LEU A 1141 -7.03 -43.65 21.87
N GLU A 1142 -6.99 -44.67 21.03
CA GLU A 1142 -5.96 -44.83 19.99
C GLU A 1142 -6.57 -44.86 18.59
N PRO A 1143 -5.84 -44.41 17.55
CA PRO A 1143 -6.30 -44.56 16.17
C PRO A 1143 -6.58 -46.04 15.86
N LYS A 1144 -7.68 -46.32 15.14
CA LYS A 1144 -7.95 -47.65 14.60
C LYS A 1144 -6.83 -48.00 13.62
N GLU A 1145 -6.23 -49.18 13.79
CA GLU A 1145 -5.32 -49.70 12.78
C GLU A 1145 -6.10 -49.88 11.48
N THR A 1146 -5.81 -49.02 10.49
CA THR A 1146 -6.22 -49.29 9.12
C THR A 1146 -5.53 -50.56 8.69
N LYS A 1147 -6.29 -51.65 8.54
CA LYS A 1147 -5.81 -52.84 7.84
C LYS A 1147 -5.42 -52.40 6.43
N ASN A 1148 -4.12 -52.22 6.20
CA ASN A 1148 -3.55 -52.08 4.86
C ASN A 1148 -3.84 -53.33 4.02
#